data_AF-A0A5C1AL37-F1
#
_entry.id   AF-A0A5C1AL37-F1
#
_cell.length_a   1.000
_cell.length_b   1.000
_cell.length_c   1.000
_cell.angle_alpha   90.00
_cell.angle_beta   90.00
_cell.angle_gamma   90.00
#
_symmetry.space_group_name_H-M   'P 1'
#
loop_
_entity.id
_entity.type
_entity.pdbx_description
1 polymer ?
#
loop_
_entity_poly.entity_id
_entity_poly.type
_entity_poly.pdbx_seq_one_letter_code
_entity_poly.pdbx_strand_id
1 'polypeptide(L)'
;MSSTLGRTFAAACFAILSLSSATAQQPAGKPTSWTLDEAMQELRYAPDDVYLQYVAAQLARREGKFDQFSGLIGRQARNPNSGRGRSTDLFGTFTGALAVQESLQLDTMLGPPPGAAPPGVDKPSVKVSTLTGPTVQSHPWEKLLGAKKPDVGPFPNCVPPDFYLAEFKSVGKLTEATTVGTVYSGHVFVQMLGQSWSELTMERIKAQLGLLNLPATVIDRFGVEGVAVTGSDLFLSEGSDVTVLVRGPNVVAAADAISKMGSAKLRREDSTHVGIAYSRQWSEDGRVNAFVASPSVDLHVRGNSLPAFRRVLEAIAGKTADGTPAKRLSETAEFRYVRSLMPRGVPEEDGFLYLSDAFIRNTVGPQLKLTERRRMLVYNHLRMIGHACLMFRTEFGRPPTSLQELADKQCAPGVFGQGLLTHPDGGTYSLSPDGTSGVCSRYGSAAALTPCLERLPTEVTAQEAEEYKRFVKEYEQYWRTYFDPIAVRVQVAPEQLRLETLVLPLIDNSIYTEMARALGGKPIAFDTLPTAKSCIGSLFFQLNKDPYLAKLAPAAGPKKPTLEGAMVASNNLKQIGLAMHNYHDATTALPPAAITDAKGKALLSWRVAILPYIEQQPLYQQFKLDEPWDSVHNLKLVEKMPAVYQGLSKALNKQGKTQIKAVTGKDTLFPPGGKGVKFSDVTDGLSNTILAVTAAEAEAVEWTKPDDWAFDAKSPTRGLTQEGRNAVLVLISDGSTRTIPLTTAEKDWVALFTRAGGEVVEADNLPDARPGNFSIFDMPFPDEFLSEIDTANVRRFLADGIGDQVGVHMFDESRLLDFDFAGVLGGSTNNSLGLGGRDRLGIGMLVQFFIRPTAVSIPVKDAKLVDEMLDAMDRWTVEAMGKAEGQSRGFLPITPEFYRVKFPTPHTIRCSTVKFFGFKIRYFWGRIGNGLYVANRPFVLEDIATAHAVAEKAGGAKAADGPKGNAMLRIRPENWNRVLPGYRLGWAENDRAACQANFSLLTSVGRGWNDRGATDEKLLARVAQVYGTRPHCPEGGRYTLTPDGRDCACSVHGSRMNPLQPAEPTSASASGKWMANLSGVIATLTFQDDGLHAVVISGRKKP
;
A
#
# COMPACT_ATOMS: atom_id res chain seq x y z
N MET A 1 -48.34 -21.84 -30.65
CA MET A 1 -47.30 -22.23 -29.67
C MET A 1 -46.62 -23.59 -29.99
N SER A 2 -46.49 -24.04 -31.24
CA SER A 2 -45.72 -25.28 -31.55
C SER A 2 -44.76 -25.25 -32.75
N SER A 3 -44.52 -24.10 -33.38
CA SER A 3 -43.61 -24.02 -34.54
C SER A 3 -42.24 -23.38 -34.27
N THR A 4 -42.04 -22.76 -33.10
CA THR A 4 -40.79 -22.08 -32.75
C THR A 4 -39.81 -22.95 -31.97
N LEU A 5 -40.27 -23.98 -31.24
CA LEU A 5 -39.39 -24.88 -30.47
C LEU A 5 -38.65 -25.90 -31.34
N GLY A 6 -39.23 -26.32 -32.48
CA GLY A 6 -38.64 -27.35 -33.35
C GLY A 6 -37.44 -26.86 -34.17
N ARG A 7 -37.38 -25.56 -34.51
CA ARG A 7 -36.28 -24.98 -35.29
C ARG A 7 -35.02 -24.73 -34.45
N THR A 8 -35.18 -24.44 -33.17
CA THR A 8 -34.05 -24.24 -32.23
C THR A 8 -33.39 -25.56 -31.86
N PHE A 9 -34.15 -26.66 -31.81
CA PHE A 9 -33.61 -27.99 -31.49
C PHE A 9 -32.83 -28.62 -32.66
N ALA A 10 -33.27 -28.39 -33.91
CA ALA A 10 -32.54 -28.84 -35.10
C ALA A 10 -31.23 -28.07 -35.33
N ALA A 11 -31.19 -26.77 -34.99
CA ALA A 11 -29.97 -25.96 -35.06
C ALA A 11 -28.94 -26.37 -33.99
N ALA A 12 -29.39 -26.76 -32.79
CA ALA A 12 -28.54 -27.29 -31.73
C ALA A 12 -27.92 -28.65 -32.11
N CYS A 13 -28.67 -29.55 -32.76
CA CYS A 13 -28.13 -30.83 -33.22
C CYS A 13 -27.14 -30.68 -34.40
N PHE A 14 -27.30 -29.68 -35.27
CA PHE A 14 -26.33 -29.40 -36.35
C PHE A 14 -25.03 -28.75 -35.83
N ALA A 15 -25.08 -27.99 -34.74
CA ALA A 15 -23.90 -27.46 -34.05
C ALA A 15 -23.11 -28.57 -33.31
N ILE A 16 -23.80 -29.61 -32.82
CA ILE A 16 -23.16 -30.76 -32.16
C ILE A 16 -22.51 -31.71 -33.18
N LEU A 17 -22.96 -31.73 -34.43
CA LEU A 17 -22.40 -32.58 -35.51
C LEU A 17 -21.32 -31.91 -36.38
N SER A 18 -21.00 -30.63 -36.14
CA SER A 18 -19.98 -29.89 -36.90
C SER A 18 -18.70 -29.54 -36.11
N LEU A 19 -18.59 -30.01 -34.85
CA LEU A 19 -17.34 -29.99 -34.07
C LEU A 19 -16.48 -31.22 -34.36
N SER A 20 -16.14 -31.40 -35.63
CA SER A 20 -15.02 -32.22 -36.06
C SER A 20 -14.17 -31.41 -37.02
N SER A 21 -13.65 -30.28 -36.52
CA SER A 21 -12.43 -29.72 -37.07
C SER A 21 -11.36 -30.79 -36.87
N ALA A 22 -11.06 -31.54 -37.92
CA ALA A 22 -9.90 -32.40 -37.99
C ALA A 22 -8.68 -31.57 -37.60
N THR A 23 -8.22 -31.71 -36.36
CA THR A 23 -6.86 -31.32 -35.99
C THR A 23 -5.95 -32.19 -36.81
N ALA A 24 -5.51 -31.67 -37.96
CA ALA A 24 -4.41 -32.24 -38.70
C ALA A 24 -3.25 -32.34 -37.71
N GLN A 25 -2.95 -33.55 -37.25
CA GLN A 25 -1.78 -33.83 -36.44
C GLN A 25 -0.57 -33.38 -37.26
N GLN A 26 0.01 -32.24 -36.91
CA GLN A 26 1.28 -31.84 -37.47
C GLN A 26 2.28 -32.96 -37.15
N PRO A 27 3.02 -33.48 -38.15
CA PRO A 27 3.98 -34.54 -37.93
C PRO A 27 4.97 -34.12 -36.83
N ALA A 28 5.28 -35.05 -35.93
CA ALA A 28 6.26 -34.86 -34.88
C ALA A 28 7.61 -34.46 -35.51
N GLY A 29 8.03 -33.21 -35.34
CA GLY A 29 9.34 -32.73 -35.81
C GLY A 29 9.38 -31.31 -36.39
N LYS A 30 8.26 -30.66 -36.72
CA LYS A 30 8.28 -29.24 -37.15
C LYS A 30 8.16 -28.28 -35.95
N PRO A 31 9.01 -27.24 -35.86
CA PRO A 31 8.90 -26.21 -34.83
C PRO A 31 7.52 -25.53 -34.85
N THR A 32 6.98 -25.20 -33.68
CA THR A 32 5.68 -24.52 -33.52
C THR A 32 5.89 -23.03 -33.28
N SER A 33 6.31 -22.33 -34.33
CA SER A 33 6.54 -20.88 -34.30
C SER A 33 5.27 -20.10 -33.94
N TRP A 34 5.44 -19.04 -33.16
CA TRP A 34 4.39 -18.06 -32.92
C TRP A 34 4.10 -17.25 -34.18
N THR A 35 2.83 -16.99 -34.46
CA THR A 35 2.41 -15.92 -35.37
C THR A 35 2.09 -14.65 -34.57
N LEU A 36 2.11 -13.49 -35.22
CA LEU A 36 1.75 -12.24 -34.53
C LEU A 36 0.31 -12.29 -34.01
N ASP A 37 -0.63 -12.80 -34.81
CA ASP A 37 -2.04 -12.90 -34.42
C ASP A 37 -2.23 -13.83 -33.22
N GLU A 38 -1.54 -14.98 -33.19
CA GLU A 38 -1.55 -15.90 -32.05
C GLU A 38 -0.97 -15.24 -30.79
N ALA A 39 0.20 -14.59 -30.90
CA ALA A 39 0.82 -13.91 -29.76
C ALA A 39 -0.03 -12.75 -29.23
N MET A 40 -0.63 -11.95 -30.12
CA MET A 40 -1.53 -10.85 -29.76
C MET A 40 -2.85 -11.34 -29.16
N GLN A 41 -3.36 -12.51 -29.59
CA GLN A 41 -4.53 -13.14 -28.99
C GLN A 41 -4.22 -13.65 -27.58
N GLU A 42 -3.09 -14.34 -27.41
CA GLU A 42 -2.64 -14.84 -26.09
C GLU A 42 -2.40 -13.72 -25.09
N LEU A 43 -1.82 -12.59 -25.52
CA LEU A 43 -1.66 -11.39 -24.69
C LEU A 43 -2.97 -10.76 -24.21
N ARG A 44 -4.11 -11.07 -24.82
CA ARG A 44 -5.42 -10.66 -24.28
C ARG A 44 -5.82 -11.49 -23.08
N TYR A 45 -5.34 -12.72 -22.97
CA TYR A 45 -5.60 -13.62 -21.85
C TYR A 45 -4.54 -13.50 -20.75
N ALA A 46 -3.27 -13.32 -21.13
CA ALA A 46 -2.14 -13.17 -20.23
C ALA A 46 -1.41 -11.85 -20.53
N PRO A 47 -1.99 -10.69 -20.16
CA PRO A 47 -1.45 -9.38 -20.50
C PRO A 47 -0.06 -9.13 -19.89
N ASP A 48 0.24 -9.74 -18.75
CA ASP A 48 1.47 -9.54 -17.99
C ASP A 48 2.57 -10.58 -18.34
N ASP A 49 2.34 -11.42 -19.36
CA ASP A 49 3.35 -12.40 -19.80
C ASP A 49 4.47 -11.70 -20.58
N VAL A 50 5.59 -11.51 -19.88
CA VAL A 50 6.77 -10.80 -20.37
C VAL A 50 7.37 -11.43 -21.63
N TYR A 51 7.31 -12.76 -21.79
CA TYR A 51 7.84 -13.42 -22.99
C TYR A 51 6.90 -13.25 -24.19
N LEU A 52 5.59 -13.37 -23.99
CA LEU A 52 4.62 -13.13 -25.06
C LEU A 52 4.65 -11.66 -25.52
N GLN A 53 4.81 -10.71 -24.59
CA GLN A 53 5.02 -9.31 -24.93
C GLN A 53 6.26 -9.14 -25.80
N TYR A 54 7.35 -9.84 -25.46
CA TYR A 54 8.59 -9.84 -26.24
C TYR A 54 8.39 -10.39 -27.64
N VAL A 55 7.78 -11.57 -27.77
CA VAL A 55 7.52 -12.22 -29.06
C VAL A 55 6.60 -11.36 -29.94
N ALA A 56 5.49 -10.87 -29.38
CA ALA A 56 4.56 -10.00 -30.09
C ALA A 56 5.25 -8.71 -30.56
N ALA A 57 6.09 -8.09 -29.73
CA ALA A 57 6.86 -6.92 -30.11
C ALA A 57 7.80 -7.21 -31.30
N GLN A 58 8.56 -8.31 -31.28
CA GLN A 58 9.47 -8.66 -32.38
C GLN A 58 8.72 -8.99 -33.67
N LEU A 59 7.67 -9.81 -33.59
CA LEU A 59 6.84 -10.15 -34.76
C LEU A 59 6.13 -8.91 -35.32
N ALA A 60 5.63 -8.01 -34.47
CA ALA A 60 5.00 -6.77 -34.90
C ALA A 60 5.99 -5.85 -35.63
N ARG A 61 7.26 -5.80 -35.21
CA ARG A 61 8.30 -5.07 -35.97
C ARG A 61 8.56 -5.71 -37.33
N ARG A 62 8.70 -7.05 -37.39
CA ARG A 62 8.94 -7.78 -38.64
C ARG A 62 7.80 -7.57 -39.64
N GLU A 63 6.55 -7.51 -39.17
CA GLU A 63 5.36 -7.31 -40.00
C GLU A 63 4.96 -5.84 -40.23
N GLY A 64 5.71 -4.86 -39.67
CA GLY A 64 5.37 -3.44 -39.79
C GLY A 64 4.08 -3.02 -39.07
N LYS A 65 3.67 -3.75 -38.03
CA LYS A 65 2.44 -3.54 -37.24
C LYS A 65 2.72 -3.11 -35.78
N PHE A 66 3.88 -2.50 -35.52
CA PHE A 66 4.30 -2.14 -34.16
C PHE A 66 3.32 -1.18 -33.44
N ASP A 67 2.66 -0.30 -34.18
CA ASP A 67 1.64 0.62 -33.63
C ASP A 67 0.42 -0.11 -33.05
N GLN A 68 0.07 -1.29 -33.59
CA GLN A 68 -1.04 -2.10 -33.06
C GLN A 68 -0.65 -2.74 -31.73
N PHE A 69 0.58 -3.23 -31.62
CA PHE A 69 1.14 -3.75 -30.36
C PHE A 69 1.23 -2.62 -29.31
N SER A 70 1.83 -1.48 -29.67
CA SER A 70 1.98 -0.34 -28.75
C SER A 70 0.63 0.20 -28.29
N GLY A 71 -0.39 0.22 -29.17
CA GLY A 71 -1.76 0.58 -28.83
C GLY A 71 -2.43 -0.38 -27.84
N LEU A 72 -2.21 -1.69 -27.97
CA LEU A 72 -2.73 -2.70 -27.04
C LEU A 72 -2.08 -2.58 -25.66
N ILE A 73 -0.75 -2.51 -25.61
CA ILE A 73 0.02 -2.34 -24.37
C ILE A 73 -0.31 -0.99 -23.70
N GLY A 74 -0.44 0.07 -24.49
CA GLY A 74 -0.78 1.41 -24.00
C GLY A 74 -2.19 1.51 -23.40
N ARG A 75 -3.17 0.76 -23.92
CA ARG A 75 -4.49 0.64 -23.29
C ARG A 75 -4.42 -0.13 -21.97
N GLN A 76 -3.63 -1.19 -21.91
CA GLN A 76 -3.40 -1.95 -20.67
C GLN A 76 -2.68 -1.12 -19.61
N ALA A 77 -1.71 -0.28 -20.01
CA ALA A 77 -0.99 0.63 -19.11
C ALA A 77 -1.85 1.74 -18.48
N ARG A 78 -2.99 2.07 -19.09
CA ARG A 78 -3.95 3.05 -18.54
C ARG A 78 -4.92 2.44 -17.53
N ASN A 79 -4.87 1.14 -17.28
CA ASN A 79 -5.69 0.48 -16.28
C ASN A 79 -5.11 0.77 -14.87
N PRO A 80 -5.85 1.44 -13.96
CA PRO A 80 -5.37 1.74 -12.61
C PRO A 80 -5.10 0.50 -11.74
N ASN A 81 -5.57 -0.69 -12.13
CA ASN A 81 -5.23 -1.95 -11.48
C ASN A 81 -3.96 -2.62 -12.02
N SER A 82 -3.33 -2.10 -13.09
CA SER A 82 -2.16 -2.73 -13.74
C SER A 82 -0.82 -2.47 -13.05
N GLY A 83 -0.80 -1.78 -11.90
CA GLY A 83 0.45 -1.41 -11.20
C GLY A 83 1.39 -0.48 -11.98
N ARG A 84 1.02 -0.03 -13.18
CA ARG A 84 1.86 0.81 -14.05
C ARG A 84 1.79 2.29 -13.65
N GLY A 85 2.85 2.79 -13.02
CA GLY A 85 3.17 4.21 -12.96
C GLY A 85 3.72 4.72 -14.31
N ARG A 86 3.63 6.03 -14.58
CA ARG A 86 4.14 6.66 -15.82
C ARG A 86 5.69 6.65 -15.97
N SER A 87 6.42 6.12 -14.98
CA SER A 87 7.87 5.91 -15.01
C SER A 87 8.25 4.75 -14.07
N THR A 88 9.10 3.83 -14.52
CA THR A 88 9.61 2.71 -13.71
C THR A 88 10.49 3.22 -12.57
N ASP A 89 10.09 3.05 -11.31
CA ASP A 89 10.93 3.38 -10.15
C ASP A 89 11.96 2.26 -9.90
N LEU A 90 13.19 2.48 -10.37
CA LEU A 90 14.32 1.55 -10.18
C LEU A 90 14.93 1.60 -8.78
N PHE A 91 14.48 2.51 -7.92
CA PHE A 91 14.98 2.68 -6.56
C PHE A 91 14.00 2.19 -5.49
N GLY A 92 12.91 1.51 -5.87
CA GLY A 92 11.98 0.86 -4.94
C GLY A 92 12.70 0.04 -3.86
N THR A 93 12.24 0.11 -2.61
CA THR A 93 12.94 -0.49 -1.45
C THR A 93 12.56 -1.96 -1.20
N PHE A 94 11.45 -2.43 -1.79
CA PHE A 94 10.96 -3.79 -1.65
C PHE A 94 11.07 -4.56 -2.98
N THR A 95 11.31 -5.87 -2.87
CA THR A 95 11.51 -6.77 -4.02
C THR A 95 10.31 -6.73 -4.97
N GLY A 96 10.58 -6.33 -6.22
CA GLY A 96 9.59 -6.23 -7.30
C GLY A 96 10.20 -6.52 -8.67
N ALA A 97 11.27 -7.32 -8.71
CA ALA A 97 12.09 -7.52 -9.90
C ALA A 97 11.31 -7.95 -11.14
N LEU A 98 10.22 -8.71 -11.00
CA LEU A 98 9.36 -9.11 -12.13
C LEU A 98 8.57 -7.93 -12.73
N ALA A 99 7.97 -7.08 -11.90
CA ALA A 99 7.23 -5.88 -12.35
C ALA A 99 8.17 -4.80 -12.91
N VAL A 100 9.34 -4.64 -12.28
CA VAL A 100 10.42 -3.78 -12.77
C VAL A 100 10.97 -4.31 -14.09
N GLN A 101 11.18 -5.63 -14.20
CA GLN A 101 11.62 -6.29 -15.44
C GLN A 101 10.63 -6.09 -16.57
N GLU A 102 9.33 -6.31 -16.35
CA GLU A 102 8.31 -6.12 -17.38
C GLU A 102 8.35 -4.70 -17.94
N SER A 103 8.38 -3.70 -17.05
CA SER A 103 8.41 -2.29 -17.42
C SER A 103 9.69 -1.94 -18.17
N LEU A 104 10.86 -2.36 -17.66
CA LEU A 104 12.16 -2.16 -18.32
C LEU A 104 12.24 -2.83 -19.69
N GLN A 105 11.71 -4.05 -19.83
CA GLN A 105 11.70 -4.75 -21.10
C GLN A 105 10.86 -3.97 -22.11
N LEU A 106 9.66 -3.54 -21.73
CA LEU A 106 8.79 -2.76 -22.58
C LEU A 106 9.40 -1.42 -22.95
N ASP A 107 9.99 -0.68 -22.00
CA ASP A 107 10.69 0.58 -22.27
C ASP A 107 11.84 0.36 -23.28
N THR A 108 12.62 -0.72 -23.12
CA THR A 108 13.69 -1.10 -24.04
C THR A 108 13.14 -1.44 -25.44
N MET A 109 11.97 -2.06 -25.51
CA MET A 109 11.33 -2.42 -26.78
C MET A 109 10.60 -1.25 -27.45
N LEU A 110 9.92 -0.40 -26.71
CA LEU A 110 9.23 0.77 -27.25
C LEU A 110 10.22 1.85 -27.69
N GLY A 111 11.43 1.84 -27.10
CA GLY A 111 12.45 2.85 -27.33
C GLY A 111 12.19 4.12 -26.53
N PRO A 112 13.14 5.08 -26.53
CA PRO A 112 12.98 6.33 -25.81
C PRO A 112 11.73 7.10 -26.30
N PRO A 113 10.98 7.78 -25.41
CA PRO A 113 9.85 8.58 -25.81
C PRO A 113 10.27 9.68 -26.82
N PRO A 114 9.36 10.14 -27.70
CA PRO A 114 9.68 11.16 -28.69
C PRO A 114 10.29 12.41 -28.03
N GLY A 115 11.54 12.72 -28.36
CA GLY A 115 12.28 13.87 -27.82
C GLY A 115 13.27 13.56 -26.69
N ALA A 116 13.32 12.32 -26.18
CA ALA A 116 14.38 11.90 -25.26
C ALA A 116 15.68 11.63 -26.03
N ALA A 117 16.79 12.20 -25.56
CA ALA A 117 18.10 11.89 -26.11
C ALA A 117 18.37 10.37 -25.95
N PRO A 118 18.95 9.70 -26.97
CA PRO A 118 19.42 8.34 -26.76
C PRO A 118 20.41 8.36 -25.58
N PRO A 119 20.39 7.37 -24.68
CA PRO A 119 21.39 7.27 -23.63
C PRO A 119 22.77 7.28 -24.28
N GLY A 120 23.41 8.44 -24.24
CA GLY A 120 24.82 8.58 -24.55
C GLY A 120 25.57 7.76 -23.53
N VAL A 121 26.68 7.15 -23.95
CA VAL A 121 27.68 6.63 -23.01
C VAL A 121 28.37 7.86 -22.41
N ASP A 122 27.66 8.59 -21.56
CA ASP A 122 28.28 9.61 -20.73
C ASP A 122 29.33 8.89 -19.90
N LYS A 123 30.57 9.36 -19.98
CA LYS A 123 31.64 8.79 -19.19
C LYS A 123 31.33 9.04 -17.71
N PRO A 124 31.57 8.07 -16.82
CA PRO A 124 31.51 8.29 -15.39
C PRO A 124 32.32 9.54 -15.03
N SER A 125 31.69 10.47 -14.32
CA SER A 125 32.27 11.78 -14.01
C SER A 125 31.92 12.30 -12.63
N VAL A 126 30.93 11.69 -11.96
CA VAL A 126 30.51 12.04 -10.60
C VAL A 126 30.99 10.96 -9.64
N LYS A 127 31.79 11.34 -8.64
CA LYS A 127 32.22 10.42 -7.58
C LYS A 127 31.04 10.09 -6.67
N VAL A 128 30.79 8.81 -6.42
CA VAL A 128 29.69 8.36 -5.56
C VAL A 128 29.82 8.89 -4.14
N SER A 129 31.05 9.08 -3.66
CA SER A 129 31.34 9.69 -2.35
C SER A 129 30.87 11.14 -2.20
N THR A 130 30.54 11.83 -3.29
CA THR A 130 29.97 13.19 -3.26
C THR A 130 28.45 13.21 -3.18
N LEU A 131 27.80 12.06 -3.39
CA LEU A 131 26.36 11.91 -3.26
C LEU A 131 26.00 11.71 -1.79
N THR A 132 24.98 12.42 -1.33
CA THR A 132 24.48 12.32 0.04
C THR A 132 23.18 11.52 0.02
N GLY A 133 23.10 10.48 0.85
CA GLY A 133 21.84 9.77 1.09
C GLY A 133 20.89 10.57 1.98
N PRO A 134 19.73 10.00 2.37
CA PRO A 134 18.77 10.73 3.18
C PRO A 134 19.38 11.24 4.50
N THR A 135 19.17 12.52 4.80
CA THR A 135 19.85 13.27 5.88
C THR A 135 19.20 13.15 7.25
N VAL A 136 18.21 12.27 7.37
CA VAL A 136 17.42 11.98 8.56
C VAL A 136 18.33 11.71 9.77
N GLN A 137 18.06 12.32 10.94
CA GLN A 137 18.90 12.16 12.13
C GLN A 137 18.77 10.74 12.71
N SER A 138 19.80 10.26 13.42
CA SER A 138 19.70 9.05 14.25
C SER A 138 19.27 9.44 15.67
N HIS A 139 18.57 8.54 16.36
CA HIS A 139 18.19 8.78 17.76
C HIS A 139 19.41 8.89 18.68
N PRO A 140 19.30 9.59 19.83
CA PRO A 140 20.35 9.66 20.83
C PRO A 140 20.45 8.34 21.62
N TRP A 141 20.83 7.24 20.96
CA TRP A 141 20.81 5.88 21.47
C TRP A 141 21.55 5.71 22.80
N GLU A 142 22.67 6.39 22.98
CA GLU A 142 23.43 6.35 24.24
C GLU A 142 22.62 6.91 25.43
N LYS A 143 21.83 7.97 25.20
CA LYS A 143 20.94 8.54 26.23
C LYS A 143 19.78 7.59 26.54
N LEU A 144 19.21 6.97 25.51
CA LEU A 144 18.08 6.02 25.65
C LEU A 144 18.50 4.72 26.34
N LEU A 145 19.71 4.23 26.05
CA LEU A 145 20.28 3.06 26.71
C LEU A 145 20.58 3.34 28.19
N GLY A 146 21.16 4.52 28.47
CA GLY A 146 21.51 4.93 29.84
C GLY A 146 22.39 3.88 30.53
N ALA A 147 21.98 3.43 31.72
CA ALA A 147 22.72 2.43 32.51
C ALA A 147 22.34 0.97 32.21
N LYS A 148 21.44 0.71 31.25
CA LYS A 148 20.95 -0.65 30.96
C LYS A 148 22.07 -1.51 30.34
N LYS A 149 22.19 -2.77 30.76
CA LYS A 149 23.17 -3.76 30.25
C LYS A 149 22.48 -5.08 29.87
N PRO A 150 21.74 -5.12 28.75
CA PRO A 150 20.99 -6.30 28.35
C PRO A 150 21.89 -7.40 27.78
N ASP A 151 21.43 -8.65 27.85
CA ASP A 151 22.07 -9.75 27.13
C ASP A 151 21.84 -9.61 25.62
N VAL A 152 22.96 -9.43 24.89
CA VAL A 152 23.01 -9.32 23.45
C VAL A 152 23.24 -10.65 22.75
N GLY A 153 23.67 -11.69 23.46
CA GLY A 153 23.98 -12.98 22.87
C GLY A 153 25.29 -13.06 22.07
N PRO A 154 25.59 -14.26 21.55
CA PRO A 154 26.91 -14.57 20.99
C PRO A 154 27.05 -14.18 19.51
N PHE A 155 25.98 -14.22 18.70
CA PHE A 155 26.05 -13.93 17.26
C PHE A 155 26.26 -12.46 16.92
N PRO A 156 25.68 -11.48 17.65
CA PRO A 156 25.89 -10.06 17.32
C PRO A 156 27.35 -9.59 17.43
N ASN A 157 28.21 -10.32 18.15
CA ASN A 157 29.65 -10.07 18.16
C ASN A 157 30.35 -10.43 16.84
N CYS A 158 29.70 -11.24 16.00
CA CYS A 158 30.22 -11.71 14.73
C CYS A 158 29.65 -10.91 13.54
N VAL A 159 28.76 -9.94 13.77
CA VAL A 159 27.98 -9.27 12.73
C VAL A 159 28.38 -7.79 12.63
N PRO A 160 28.70 -7.28 11.44
CA PRO A 160 28.90 -5.84 11.22
C PRO A 160 27.63 -5.02 11.56
N PRO A 161 27.74 -3.80 12.11
CA PRO A 161 26.58 -2.99 12.48
C PRO A 161 25.60 -2.67 11.35
N ASP A 162 26.08 -2.62 10.10
CA ASP A 162 25.35 -2.31 8.88
C ASP A 162 24.91 -3.57 8.12
N PHE A 163 24.91 -4.73 8.77
CA PHE A 163 24.37 -5.99 8.26
C PHE A 163 23.10 -6.36 9.04
N TYR A 164 22.16 -7.05 8.38
CA TYR A 164 21.01 -7.61 9.08
C TYR A 164 21.42 -8.81 9.95
N LEU A 165 20.67 -9.10 11.00
CA LEU A 165 20.84 -10.30 11.81
C LEU A 165 19.54 -11.10 11.84
N ALA A 166 19.61 -12.40 11.58
CA ALA A 166 18.54 -13.35 11.85
C ALA A 166 19.11 -14.54 12.61
N GLU A 167 18.90 -14.61 13.92
CA GLU A 167 19.37 -15.70 14.79
C GLU A 167 18.25 -16.62 15.26
N PHE A 168 18.54 -17.91 15.44
CA PHE A 168 17.62 -18.93 15.93
C PHE A 168 18.29 -19.84 16.95
N LYS A 169 17.50 -20.32 17.92
CA LYS A 169 17.94 -21.25 18.97
C LYS A 169 18.50 -22.57 18.43
N SER A 170 18.07 -23.01 17.23
CA SER A 170 18.59 -24.21 16.58
C SER A 170 18.30 -24.21 15.09
N VAL A 171 18.99 -25.07 14.35
CA VAL A 171 18.72 -25.31 12.91
C VAL A 171 17.32 -25.90 12.70
N GLY A 172 16.85 -26.73 13.63
CA GLY A 172 15.48 -27.24 13.64
C GLY A 172 14.46 -26.11 13.71
N LYS A 173 14.65 -25.11 14.60
CA LYS A 173 13.74 -23.96 14.70
C LYS A 173 13.79 -23.04 13.48
N LEU A 174 14.96 -22.80 12.91
CA LEU A 174 15.08 -22.11 11.62
C LEU A 174 14.32 -22.85 10.50
N THR A 175 14.44 -24.17 10.45
CA THR A 175 13.76 -25.01 9.45
C THR A 175 12.25 -25.02 9.66
N GLU A 176 11.79 -25.11 10.91
CA GLU A 176 10.36 -25.03 11.27
C GLU A 176 9.78 -23.67 10.88
N ALA A 177 10.48 -22.58 11.24
CA ALA A 177 10.10 -21.20 10.92
C ALA A 177 10.02 -20.97 9.39
N THR A 178 11.01 -21.45 8.64
CA THR A 178 11.01 -21.32 7.16
C THR A 178 9.96 -22.20 6.50
N THR A 179 9.67 -23.39 7.03
CA THR A 179 8.60 -24.26 6.51
C THR A 179 7.23 -23.65 6.76
N VAL A 180 6.96 -23.20 7.99
CA VAL A 180 5.72 -22.49 8.33
C VAL A 180 5.61 -21.20 7.52
N GLY A 181 6.70 -20.44 7.40
CA GLY A 181 6.79 -19.27 6.53
C GLY A 181 6.38 -19.61 5.10
N THR A 182 6.96 -20.64 4.48
CA THR A 182 6.63 -21.04 3.10
C THR A 182 5.17 -21.43 2.92
N VAL A 183 4.59 -22.16 3.89
CA VAL A 183 3.15 -22.52 3.84
C VAL A 183 2.27 -21.29 4.02
N TYR A 184 2.56 -20.42 4.99
CA TYR A 184 1.70 -19.26 5.25
C TYR A 184 1.90 -18.14 4.22
N SER A 185 3.14 -17.76 3.92
CA SER A 185 3.45 -16.72 2.94
C SER A 185 3.17 -17.20 1.52
N GLY A 186 3.56 -18.41 1.12
CA GLY A 186 3.32 -18.91 -0.24
C GLY A 186 1.84 -18.85 -0.64
N HIS A 187 0.94 -19.28 0.24
CA HIS A 187 -0.50 -19.33 -0.08
C HIS A 187 -1.22 -18.00 0.12
N VAL A 188 -0.88 -17.24 1.16
CA VAL A 188 -1.40 -15.87 1.28
C VAL A 188 -0.95 -15.02 0.09
N PHE A 189 0.28 -15.21 -0.41
CA PHE A 189 0.76 -14.55 -1.63
C PHE A 189 0.07 -15.07 -2.89
N VAL A 190 -0.21 -16.38 -3.05
CA VAL A 190 -1.05 -16.87 -4.16
C VAL A 190 -2.40 -16.16 -4.16
N GLN A 191 -3.02 -16.03 -2.99
CA GLN A 191 -4.31 -15.36 -2.84
C GLN A 191 -4.20 -13.84 -3.14
N MET A 192 -3.12 -13.17 -2.72
CA MET A 192 -2.91 -11.73 -2.92
C MET A 192 -2.43 -11.34 -4.33
N LEU A 193 -1.54 -12.14 -4.92
CA LEU A 193 -0.85 -11.82 -6.17
C LEU A 193 -1.38 -12.61 -7.37
N GLY A 194 -2.16 -13.68 -7.16
CA GLY A 194 -2.70 -14.52 -8.23
C GLY A 194 -1.62 -15.30 -9.00
N GLN A 195 -0.46 -15.57 -8.38
CA GLN A 195 0.66 -16.27 -9.01
C GLN A 195 1.02 -17.54 -8.24
N SER A 196 1.32 -18.64 -8.94
CA SER A 196 1.69 -19.92 -8.33
C SER A 196 2.99 -20.51 -8.87
N TRP A 197 4.07 -19.72 -8.81
CA TRP A 197 5.44 -20.19 -9.06
C TRP A 197 6.36 -19.92 -7.87
N SER A 198 7.37 -20.77 -7.71
CA SER A 198 8.46 -20.56 -6.76
C SER A 198 9.66 -19.96 -7.49
N GLU A 199 10.27 -18.92 -6.92
CA GLU A 199 11.49 -18.30 -7.45
C GLU A 199 12.77 -19.10 -7.18
N LEU A 200 12.64 -20.26 -6.50
CA LEU A 200 13.76 -21.14 -6.14
C LEU A 200 14.86 -20.43 -5.30
N THR A 201 14.57 -19.27 -4.72
CA THR A 201 15.51 -18.42 -3.96
C THR A 201 16.28 -19.20 -2.90
N MET A 202 15.57 -19.95 -2.06
CA MET A 202 16.21 -20.75 -1.00
C MET A 202 17.01 -21.94 -1.56
N GLU A 203 16.56 -22.58 -2.64
CA GLU A 203 17.32 -23.64 -3.31
C GLU A 203 18.64 -23.08 -3.87
N ARG A 204 18.59 -21.91 -4.50
CA ARG A 204 19.75 -21.21 -5.05
C ARG A 204 20.74 -20.79 -3.97
N ILE A 205 20.28 -20.17 -2.88
CA ILE A 205 21.16 -19.76 -1.77
C ILE A 205 21.82 -21.00 -1.15
N LYS A 206 21.06 -22.10 -0.93
CA LYS A 206 21.63 -23.37 -0.47
C LYS A 206 22.65 -23.94 -1.45
N ALA A 207 22.40 -23.86 -2.76
CA ALA A 207 23.35 -24.29 -3.78
C ALA A 207 24.64 -23.47 -3.76
N GLN A 208 24.55 -22.14 -3.72
CA GLN A 208 25.70 -21.24 -3.64
C GLN A 208 26.56 -21.51 -2.41
N LEU A 209 25.90 -21.74 -1.27
CA LEU A 209 26.56 -22.12 -0.03
C LEU A 209 27.00 -23.59 -0.02
N GLY A 210 26.77 -24.41 -1.05
CA GLY A 210 27.14 -25.83 -1.05
C GLY A 210 26.40 -26.67 0.01
N LEU A 211 25.21 -26.21 0.42
CA LEU A 211 24.33 -26.84 1.40
C LEU A 211 23.13 -27.56 0.76
N LEU A 212 23.05 -27.55 -0.58
CA LEU A 212 21.97 -28.21 -1.31
C LEU A 212 22.00 -29.73 -1.05
N ASN A 213 20.83 -30.31 -0.78
CA ASN A 213 20.62 -31.73 -0.46
C ASN A 213 21.18 -32.23 0.89
N LEU A 214 21.61 -31.34 1.80
CA LEU A 214 21.92 -31.74 3.18
C LEU A 214 20.62 -31.99 3.97
N PRO A 215 20.37 -33.21 4.48
CA PRO A 215 19.24 -33.45 5.38
C PRO A 215 19.44 -32.70 6.70
N ALA A 216 18.40 -32.07 7.23
CA ALA A 216 18.46 -31.40 8.54
C ALA A 216 18.95 -32.35 9.66
N THR A 217 18.55 -33.63 9.57
CA THR A 217 18.96 -34.70 10.49
C THR A 217 20.46 -34.96 10.52
N VAL A 218 21.22 -34.58 9.49
CA VAL A 218 22.68 -34.68 9.49
C VAL A 218 23.27 -33.54 10.32
N ILE A 219 22.71 -32.34 10.25
CA ILE A 219 23.18 -31.17 10.98
C ILE A 219 22.89 -31.33 12.49
N ASP A 220 21.72 -31.87 12.83
CA ASP A 220 21.30 -32.06 14.23
C ASP A 220 22.19 -33.06 15.00
N ARG A 221 22.81 -34.03 14.31
CA ARG A 221 23.73 -35.01 14.93
C ARG A 221 25.01 -34.39 15.51
N PHE A 222 25.35 -33.17 15.12
CA PHE A 222 26.56 -32.49 15.58
C PHE A 222 26.35 -31.60 16.81
N GLY A 223 25.14 -31.57 17.38
CA GLY A 223 24.85 -30.79 18.59
C GLY A 223 24.97 -29.28 18.35
N VAL A 224 24.37 -28.78 17.27
CA VAL A 224 24.32 -27.33 16.98
C VAL A 224 23.45 -26.62 18.01
N GLU A 225 24.02 -25.65 18.71
CA GLU A 225 23.37 -24.89 19.80
C GLU A 225 22.74 -23.58 19.30
N GLY A 226 23.03 -23.16 18.07
CA GLY A 226 22.45 -21.97 17.47
C GLY A 226 22.90 -21.74 16.03
N VAL A 227 22.10 -20.96 15.30
CA VAL A 227 22.39 -20.56 13.92
C VAL A 227 22.02 -19.08 13.71
N ALA A 228 22.82 -18.35 12.95
CA ALA A 228 22.51 -17.01 12.51
C ALA A 228 22.73 -16.85 11.00
N VAL A 229 21.94 -15.99 10.37
CA VAL A 229 22.07 -15.58 8.97
C VAL A 229 22.22 -14.06 8.94
N THR A 230 23.18 -13.58 8.15
CA THR A 230 23.50 -12.15 8.03
C THR A 230 23.93 -11.81 6.60
N GLY A 231 23.77 -10.55 6.21
CA GLY A 231 24.13 -10.03 4.89
C GLY A 231 23.96 -8.51 4.82
N SER A 232 24.44 -7.92 3.72
CA SER A 232 24.48 -6.47 3.52
C SER A 232 23.24 -5.87 2.84
N ASP A 233 22.38 -6.72 2.25
CA ASP A 233 21.13 -6.32 1.58
C ASP A 233 20.04 -7.42 1.67
N LEU A 234 18.80 -7.11 1.29
CA LEU A 234 17.65 -8.04 1.31
C LEU A 234 17.17 -8.49 -0.08
N PHE A 235 17.96 -8.29 -1.14
CA PHE A 235 17.62 -8.67 -2.52
C PHE A 235 17.79 -10.18 -2.82
N LEU A 236 17.21 -11.02 -1.95
CA LEU A 236 17.43 -12.46 -1.95
C LEU A 236 16.96 -13.12 -3.27
N SER A 237 15.85 -12.61 -3.83
CA SER A 237 15.23 -13.04 -5.10
C SER A 237 16.10 -12.74 -6.32
N GLU A 238 16.90 -11.68 -6.29
CA GLU A 238 17.80 -11.29 -7.36
C GLU A 238 19.21 -11.89 -7.15
N GLY A 239 19.68 -11.93 -5.91
CA GLY A 239 20.97 -12.49 -5.50
C GLY A 239 21.70 -11.58 -4.51
N SER A 240 21.55 -11.84 -3.21
CA SER A 240 22.26 -11.14 -2.12
C SER A 240 23.50 -11.86 -1.64
N ASP A 241 24.35 -11.13 -0.93
CA ASP A 241 25.33 -11.76 -0.05
C ASP A 241 24.62 -12.35 1.18
N VAL A 242 24.91 -13.62 1.46
CA VAL A 242 24.37 -14.36 2.61
C VAL A 242 25.52 -15.07 3.29
N THR A 243 25.66 -14.83 4.58
CA THR A 243 26.60 -15.52 5.47
C THR A 243 25.84 -16.22 6.58
N VAL A 244 26.10 -17.51 6.74
CA VAL A 244 25.54 -18.37 7.79
C VAL A 244 26.61 -18.63 8.84
N LEU A 245 26.25 -18.38 10.10
CA LEU A 245 27.06 -18.69 11.28
C LEU A 245 26.40 -19.82 12.06
N VAL A 246 27.17 -20.80 12.48
CA VAL A 246 26.68 -21.95 13.26
C VAL A 246 27.57 -22.13 14.48
N ARG A 247 26.95 -22.26 15.67
CA ARG A 247 27.66 -22.50 16.93
C ARG A 247 27.32 -23.85 17.55
N GLY A 248 28.30 -24.47 18.19
CA GLY A 248 28.14 -25.72 18.94
C GLY A 248 29.45 -26.53 19.04
N PRO A 249 29.53 -27.51 19.94
CA PRO A 249 30.77 -28.23 20.27
C PRO A 249 31.41 -29.02 19.12
N ASN A 250 30.63 -29.48 18.12
CA ASN A 250 31.15 -30.30 17.00
C ASN A 250 30.95 -29.65 15.62
N VAL A 251 30.74 -28.33 15.55
CA VAL A 251 30.43 -27.64 14.28
C VAL A 251 31.57 -27.70 13.27
N VAL A 252 32.83 -27.74 13.72
CA VAL A 252 34.00 -27.87 12.84
C VAL A 252 34.01 -29.24 12.16
N ALA A 253 33.77 -30.31 12.92
CA ALA A 253 33.66 -31.66 12.37
C ALA A 253 32.46 -31.79 11.40
N ALA A 254 31.34 -31.13 11.72
CA ALA A 254 30.18 -31.05 10.84
C ALA A 254 30.52 -30.37 9.52
N ALA A 255 31.21 -29.24 9.56
CA ALA A 255 31.62 -28.47 8.40
C ALA A 255 32.59 -29.25 7.50
N ASP A 256 33.53 -29.98 8.10
CA ASP A 256 34.44 -30.87 7.38
C ASP A 256 33.68 -32.01 6.70
N ALA A 257 32.71 -32.62 7.38
CA ALA A 257 31.86 -33.65 6.80
C ALA A 257 31.02 -33.11 5.64
N ILE A 258 30.41 -31.93 5.79
CA ILE A 258 29.65 -31.25 4.73
C ILE A 258 30.55 -30.98 3.51
N SER A 259 31.75 -30.45 3.74
CA SER A 259 32.70 -30.16 2.66
C SER A 259 33.16 -31.43 1.93
N LYS A 260 33.19 -32.58 2.61
CA LYS A 260 33.50 -33.90 2.02
C LYS A 260 32.31 -34.59 1.35
N MET A 261 31.08 -34.32 1.82
CA MET A 261 29.83 -34.84 1.23
C MET A 261 29.35 -34.03 0.01
N GLY A 262 29.79 -32.77 -0.11
CA GLY A 262 29.59 -31.96 -1.31
C GLY A 262 30.12 -32.67 -2.55
N SER A 263 29.45 -32.48 -3.70
CA SER A 263 29.75 -33.18 -4.95
C SER A 263 31.26 -33.22 -5.26
N ALA A 264 31.77 -34.39 -5.65
CA ALA A 264 33.18 -34.76 -5.79
C ALA A 264 34.02 -33.95 -6.82
N LYS A 265 33.58 -32.77 -7.26
CA LYS A 265 34.20 -31.93 -8.30
C LYS A 265 34.33 -30.45 -7.91
N LEU A 266 34.29 -30.09 -6.63
CA LEU A 266 34.51 -28.70 -6.22
C LEU A 266 36.00 -28.35 -6.27
N ARG A 267 36.32 -27.19 -6.87
CA ARG A 267 37.65 -26.59 -6.75
C ARG A 267 37.77 -25.92 -5.39
N ARG A 268 38.99 -25.91 -4.85
CA ARG A 268 39.30 -25.39 -3.52
C ARG A 268 40.51 -24.47 -3.57
N GLU A 269 40.44 -23.35 -2.85
CA GLU A 269 41.53 -22.39 -2.69
C GLU A 269 41.57 -21.92 -1.24
N ASP A 270 42.66 -22.18 -0.54
CA ASP A 270 42.84 -21.78 0.85
C ASP A 270 43.52 -20.41 0.94
N SER A 271 43.09 -19.59 1.89
CA SER A 271 43.60 -18.23 2.10
C SER A 271 43.48 -17.83 3.57
N THR A 272 43.83 -16.60 3.90
CA THR A 272 43.78 -16.07 5.27
C THR A 272 43.34 -14.61 5.25
N HIS A 273 42.50 -14.22 6.22
CA HIS A 273 42.07 -12.83 6.43
C HIS A 273 42.09 -12.53 7.92
N VAL A 274 42.67 -11.40 8.34
CA VAL A 274 42.81 -10.98 9.76
C VAL A 274 43.34 -12.06 10.73
N GLY A 275 44.15 -13.00 10.22
CA GLY A 275 44.70 -14.12 11.00
C GLY A 275 43.79 -15.35 11.09
N ILE A 276 42.64 -15.34 10.41
CA ILE A 276 41.70 -16.46 10.33
C ILE A 276 41.87 -17.15 8.97
N ALA A 277 42.18 -18.44 8.99
CA ALA A 277 42.24 -19.27 7.79
C ALA A 277 40.84 -19.53 7.24
N TYR A 278 40.68 -19.42 5.92
CA TYR A 278 39.43 -19.73 5.24
C TYR A 278 39.70 -20.41 3.90
N SER A 279 38.68 -21.09 3.37
CA SER A 279 38.75 -21.76 2.08
C SER A 279 37.61 -21.31 1.18
N ARG A 280 37.92 -21.03 -0.09
CA ARG A 280 36.92 -20.88 -1.15
C ARG A 280 36.66 -22.24 -1.78
N GLN A 281 35.39 -22.61 -1.91
CA GLN A 281 34.90 -23.83 -2.54
C GLN A 281 33.94 -23.45 -3.67
N TRP A 282 34.22 -23.85 -4.91
CA TRP A 282 33.34 -23.49 -6.04
C TRP A 282 33.25 -24.58 -7.11
N SER A 283 32.15 -24.56 -7.88
CA SER A 283 31.92 -25.43 -9.03
C SER A 283 32.25 -24.72 -10.34
N GLU A 284 32.60 -25.49 -11.38
CA GLU A 284 32.89 -24.92 -12.72
C GLU A 284 31.68 -24.23 -13.36
N ASP A 285 30.46 -24.69 -13.07
CA ASP A 285 29.21 -24.09 -13.54
C ASP A 285 28.78 -22.86 -12.71
N GLY A 286 29.56 -22.48 -11.70
CA GLY A 286 29.30 -21.31 -10.85
C GLY A 286 28.12 -21.45 -9.90
N ARG A 287 27.46 -22.62 -9.83
CA ARG A 287 26.32 -22.85 -8.93
C ARG A 287 26.72 -22.88 -7.46
N VAL A 288 27.90 -23.40 -7.15
CA VAL A 288 28.50 -23.36 -5.82
C VAL A 288 29.59 -22.30 -5.82
N ASN A 289 29.55 -21.38 -4.87
CA ASN A 289 30.60 -20.41 -4.60
C ASN A 289 30.53 -20.05 -3.11
N ALA A 290 31.18 -20.86 -2.29
CA ALA A 290 31.15 -20.76 -0.84
C ALA A 290 32.52 -20.40 -0.28
N PHE A 291 32.55 -19.49 0.69
CA PHE A 291 33.70 -19.17 1.51
C PHE A 291 33.46 -19.73 2.91
N VAL A 292 34.40 -20.53 3.42
CA VAL A 292 34.25 -21.23 4.69
C VAL A 292 35.40 -20.99 5.63
N ALA A 293 35.11 -20.73 6.89
CA ALA A 293 36.08 -20.63 7.97
C ALA A 293 35.54 -21.26 9.25
N SER A 294 36.46 -21.71 10.09
CA SER A 294 36.16 -22.14 11.47
C SER A 294 37.03 -21.31 12.42
N PRO A 295 36.62 -20.07 12.77
CA PRO A 295 37.45 -19.14 13.53
C PRO A 295 37.77 -19.62 14.96
N SER A 296 36.91 -20.48 15.53
CA SER A 296 37.11 -21.14 16.81
C SER A 296 36.56 -22.58 16.76
N VAL A 297 36.85 -23.37 17.79
CA VAL A 297 36.40 -24.78 17.88
C VAL A 297 34.88 -24.93 17.92
N ASP A 298 34.17 -23.89 18.35
CA ASP A 298 32.72 -23.85 18.56
C ASP A 298 31.97 -22.99 17.53
N LEU A 299 32.65 -22.42 16.52
CA LEU A 299 32.05 -21.52 15.53
C LEU A 299 32.48 -21.89 14.11
N HIS A 300 31.49 -22.09 13.24
CA HIS A 300 31.69 -22.23 11.79
C HIS A 300 30.96 -21.11 11.04
N VAL A 301 31.60 -20.59 9.99
CA VAL A 301 31.08 -19.50 9.16
C VAL A 301 31.15 -19.91 7.69
N ARG A 302 30.06 -19.71 6.96
CA ARG A 302 29.96 -20.01 5.53
C ARG A 302 29.22 -18.89 4.80
N GLY A 303 29.84 -18.24 3.82
CA GLY A 303 29.23 -17.15 3.04
C GLY A 303 29.33 -17.37 1.53
N ASN A 304 28.48 -16.71 0.74
CA ASN A 304 28.51 -16.79 -0.73
C ASN A 304 29.25 -15.62 -1.42
N SER A 305 29.66 -14.61 -0.64
CA SER A 305 30.32 -13.40 -1.12
C SER A 305 31.59 -13.08 -0.34
N LEU A 306 32.71 -12.87 -1.04
CA LEU A 306 34.01 -12.67 -0.39
C LEU A 306 34.07 -11.36 0.43
N PRO A 307 33.64 -10.19 -0.10
CA PRO A 307 33.64 -8.95 0.69
C PRO A 307 32.78 -9.05 1.95
N ALA A 308 31.57 -9.62 1.84
CA ALA A 308 30.69 -9.79 2.99
C ALA A 308 31.29 -10.73 4.04
N PHE A 309 31.80 -11.87 3.57
CA PHE A 309 32.45 -12.86 4.41
C PHE A 309 33.66 -12.29 5.16
N ARG A 310 34.50 -11.48 4.49
CA ARG A 310 35.64 -10.81 5.13
C ARG A 310 35.20 -9.84 6.23
N ARG A 311 34.15 -9.06 6.01
CA ARG A 311 33.60 -8.14 7.03
C ARG A 311 33.08 -8.90 8.26
N VAL A 312 32.47 -10.06 8.06
CA VAL A 312 32.08 -10.97 9.15
C VAL A 312 33.31 -11.49 9.90
N LEU A 313 34.37 -11.91 9.19
CA LEU A 313 35.63 -12.32 9.83
C LEU A 313 36.30 -11.18 10.61
N GLU A 314 36.25 -9.95 10.11
CA GLU A 314 36.75 -8.76 10.80
C GLU A 314 35.97 -8.47 12.08
N ALA A 315 34.63 -8.57 12.04
CA ALA A 315 33.79 -8.46 13.23
C ALA A 315 34.16 -9.55 14.26
N ILE A 316 34.32 -10.81 13.84
CA ILE A 316 34.76 -11.92 14.70
C ILE A 316 36.14 -11.62 15.32
N ALA A 317 37.12 -11.20 14.51
CA ALA A 317 38.46 -10.87 14.96
C ALA A 317 38.53 -9.59 15.83
N GLY A 318 37.52 -8.72 15.75
CA GLY A 318 37.48 -7.41 16.42
C GLY A 318 38.40 -6.37 15.79
N LYS A 319 38.92 -6.63 14.59
CA LYS A 319 39.83 -5.75 13.85
C LYS A 319 39.62 -5.86 12.36
N THR A 320 39.77 -4.74 11.65
CA THR A 320 39.74 -4.67 10.19
C THR A 320 41.07 -5.18 9.61
N ALA A 321 41.12 -5.38 8.29
CA ALA A 321 42.35 -5.75 7.58
C ALA A 321 43.55 -4.83 7.88
N ASP A 322 43.29 -3.54 8.05
CA ASP A 322 44.31 -2.51 8.33
C ASP A 322 44.72 -2.43 9.81
N GLY A 323 44.17 -3.30 10.66
CA GLY A 323 44.48 -3.36 12.10
C GLY A 323 43.68 -2.39 12.97
N THR A 324 42.74 -1.62 12.40
CA THR A 324 41.85 -0.76 13.19
C THR A 324 40.75 -1.58 13.89
N PRO A 325 40.22 -1.17 15.06
CA PRO A 325 39.13 -1.89 15.71
C PRO A 325 37.89 -2.01 14.81
N ALA A 326 37.41 -3.24 14.59
CA ALA A 326 36.18 -3.48 13.84
C ALA A 326 34.98 -3.28 14.76
N LYS A 327 34.03 -2.44 14.34
CA LYS A 327 32.76 -2.26 15.07
C LYS A 327 31.92 -3.53 14.97
N ARG A 328 31.27 -3.91 16.06
CA ARG A 328 30.33 -5.04 16.10
C ARG A 328 28.91 -4.58 16.39
N LEU A 329 27.93 -5.32 15.89
CA LEU A 329 26.52 -5.06 16.16
C LEU A 329 26.21 -5.11 17.67
N SER A 330 26.83 -6.03 18.41
CA SER A 330 26.70 -6.15 19.87
C SER A 330 27.13 -4.90 20.66
N GLU A 331 28.02 -4.09 20.09
CA GLU A 331 28.61 -2.92 20.75
C GLU A 331 27.78 -1.65 20.52
N THR A 332 26.84 -1.66 19.57
CA THR A 332 26.02 -0.48 19.27
C THR A 332 25.06 -0.21 20.42
N ALA A 333 24.89 1.06 20.80
CA ALA A 333 23.92 1.44 21.83
C ALA A 333 22.48 1.14 21.40
N GLU A 334 22.20 1.30 20.10
CA GLU A 334 20.93 0.99 19.46
C GLU A 334 20.52 -0.48 19.68
N PHE A 335 21.37 -1.44 19.29
CA PHE A 335 21.06 -2.86 19.42
C PHE A 335 20.87 -3.25 20.87
N ARG A 336 21.73 -2.75 21.77
CA ARG A 336 21.59 -2.96 23.21
C ARG A 336 20.27 -2.40 23.71
N TYR A 337 19.88 -1.20 23.31
CA TYR A 337 18.61 -0.61 23.72
C TYR A 337 17.43 -1.47 23.26
N VAL A 338 17.42 -1.93 22.01
CA VAL A 338 16.39 -2.86 21.48
C VAL A 338 16.35 -4.17 22.28
N ARG A 339 17.50 -4.76 22.61
CA ARG A 339 17.57 -5.96 23.48
C ARG A 339 17.11 -5.70 24.92
N SER A 340 17.07 -4.45 25.36
CA SER A 340 16.45 -4.08 26.64
C SER A 340 14.92 -4.10 26.59
N LEU A 341 14.34 -3.85 25.41
CA LEU A 341 12.90 -3.91 25.16
C LEU A 341 12.45 -5.34 24.81
N MET A 342 13.32 -6.09 24.12
CA MET A 342 13.12 -7.49 23.74
C MET A 342 14.18 -8.38 24.41
N PRO A 343 14.00 -8.74 25.70
CA PRO A 343 14.98 -9.51 26.46
C PRO A 343 15.13 -10.94 25.96
N ARG A 344 16.30 -11.52 26.25
CA ARG A 344 16.72 -12.85 25.79
C ARG A 344 16.23 -13.95 26.71
N GLY A 345 16.14 -15.17 26.19
CA GLY A 345 15.83 -16.37 26.98
C GLY A 345 14.36 -16.50 27.41
N VAL A 346 13.47 -15.65 26.87
CA VAL A 346 12.03 -15.78 27.09
C VAL A 346 11.45 -16.95 26.28
N PRO A 347 10.37 -17.62 26.75
CA PRO A 347 9.73 -18.72 26.03
C PRO A 347 9.20 -18.34 24.63
N GLU A 348 8.93 -17.06 24.40
CA GLU A 348 8.38 -16.50 23.16
C GLU A 348 9.44 -16.27 22.07
N GLU A 349 10.72 -16.51 22.34
CA GLU A 349 11.83 -16.23 21.40
C GLU A 349 12.49 -17.52 20.93
N ASP A 350 12.04 -18.12 19.82
CA ASP A 350 12.75 -19.19 19.12
C ASP A 350 13.71 -18.64 18.05
N GLY A 351 13.41 -17.45 17.54
CA GLY A 351 14.28 -16.67 16.65
C GLY A 351 14.10 -15.16 16.82
N PHE A 352 15.12 -14.42 16.41
CA PHE A 352 15.19 -12.97 16.49
C PHE A 352 15.81 -12.40 15.21
N LEU A 353 15.07 -11.52 14.54
CA LEU A 353 15.49 -10.81 13.34
C LEU A 353 15.65 -9.32 13.66
N TYR A 354 16.69 -8.70 13.11
CA TYR A 354 17.03 -7.33 13.40
C TYR A 354 17.63 -6.62 12.19
N LEU A 355 17.07 -5.45 11.87
CA LEU A 355 17.56 -4.49 10.88
C LEU A 355 17.95 -3.22 11.63
N SER A 356 19.23 -2.89 11.65
CA SER A 356 19.76 -1.69 12.33
C SER A 356 19.50 -0.42 11.53
N ASP A 357 19.57 0.75 12.18
CA ASP A 357 19.62 2.05 11.52
C ASP A 357 20.73 2.11 10.45
N ALA A 358 21.93 1.62 10.79
CA ALA A 358 23.05 1.59 9.84
C ALA A 358 22.77 0.71 8.61
N PHE A 359 22.11 -0.43 8.79
CA PHE A 359 21.70 -1.32 7.70
C PHE A 359 20.65 -0.64 6.80
N ILE A 360 19.64 -0.01 7.39
CA ILE A 360 18.57 0.66 6.65
C ILE A 360 19.15 1.84 5.84
N ARG A 361 20.03 2.65 6.45
CA ARG A 361 20.74 3.74 5.77
C ARG A 361 21.61 3.26 4.62
N ASN A 362 22.32 2.15 4.81
CA ASN A 362 23.08 1.53 3.72
C ASN A 362 22.15 1.09 2.57
N THR A 363 20.97 0.58 2.91
CA THR A 363 19.97 0.10 1.93
C THR A 363 19.43 1.20 1.03
N VAL A 364 19.28 2.42 1.56
CA VAL A 364 18.83 3.61 0.80
C VAL A 364 19.99 4.52 0.36
N GLY A 365 21.24 4.11 0.65
CA GLY A 365 22.45 4.85 0.35
C GLY A 365 22.82 4.81 -1.13
N PRO A 366 23.67 5.76 -1.59
CA PRO A 366 23.98 5.90 -3.02
C PRO A 366 24.67 4.66 -3.57
N GLN A 367 25.59 4.06 -2.82
CA GLN A 367 26.35 2.87 -3.27
C GLN A 367 25.43 1.69 -3.58
N LEU A 368 24.53 1.33 -2.66
CA LEU A 368 23.65 0.19 -2.88
C LEU A 368 22.60 0.48 -3.95
N LYS A 369 21.94 1.64 -3.89
CA LYS A 369 20.87 2.01 -4.85
C LYS A 369 21.36 2.13 -6.28
N LEU A 370 22.56 2.69 -6.50
CA LEU A 370 23.15 2.78 -7.85
C LEU A 370 23.61 1.41 -8.35
N THR A 371 24.12 0.55 -7.47
CA THR A 371 24.46 -0.85 -7.83
C THR A 371 23.21 -1.63 -8.20
N GLU A 372 22.16 -1.52 -7.39
CA GLU A 372 20.86 -2.16 -7.60
C GLU A 372 20.31 -1.76 -8.97
N ARG A 373 20.28 -0.45 -9.28
CA ARG A 373 19.86 0.07 -10.59
C ARG A 373 20.64 -0.59 -11.74
N ARG A 374 21.97 -0.56 -11.71
CA ARG A 374 22.81 -1.18 -12.77
C ARG A 374 22.56 -2.68 -12.89
N ARG A 375 22.41 -3.36 -11.75
CA ARG A 375 22.14 -4.80 -11.68
C ARG A 375 20.76 -5.13 -12.27
N MET A 376 19.73 -4.33 -12.02
CA MET A 376 18.38 -4.53 -12.58
C MET A 376 18.34 -4.35 -14.09
N LEU A 377 19.07 -3.37 -14.63
CA LEU A 377 19.23 -3.21 -16.08
C LEU A 377 19.94 -4.42 -16.71
N VAL A 378 21.01 -4.90 -16.07
CA VAL A 378 21.72 -6.11 -16.52
C VAL A 378 20.82 -7.34 -16.44
N TYR A 379 20.06 -7.50 -15.35
CA TYR A 379 19.10 -8.58 -15.19
C TYR A 379 18.05 -8.57 -16.31
N ASN A 380 17.50 -7.40 -16.64
CA ASN A 380 16.59 -7.23 -17.77
C ASN A 380 17.23 -7.69 -19.09
N HIS A 381 18.46 -7.25 -19.41
CA HIS A 381 19.16 -7.70 -20.61
C HIS A 381 19.37 -9.22 -20.65
N LEU A 382 19.78 -9.83 -19.53
CA LEU A 382 19.98 -11.29 -19.45
C LEU A 382 18.67 -12.05 -19.68
N ARG A 383 17.54 -11.54 -19.17
CA ARG A 383 16.20 -12.09 -19.44
C ARG A 383 15.78 -11.94 -20.89
N MET A 384 15.99 -10.77 -21.49
CA MET A 384 15.72 -10.54 -22.91
C MET A 384 16.57 -11.45 -23.81
N ILE A 385 17.83 -11.71 -23.46
CA ILE A 385 18.66 -12.69 -24.19
C ILE A 385 18.02 -14.09 -24.09
N GLY A 386 17.57 -14.51 -22.90
CA GLY A 386 16.85 -15.76 -22.72
C GLY A 386 15.57 -15.86 -23.56
N HIS A 387 14.78 -14.77 -23.63
CA HIS A 387 13.60 -14.68 -24.50
C HIS A 387 13.97 -14.77 -25.98
N ALA A 388 15.03 -14.08 -26.42
CA ALA A 388 15.54 -14.18 -27.79
C ALA A 388 15.98 -15.61 -28.13
N CYS A 389 16.69 -16.29 -27.22
CA CYS A 389 17.08 -17.70 -27.36
C CYS A 389 15.85 -18.61 -27.48
N LEU A 390 14.83 -18.41 -26.64
CA LEU A 390 13.60 -19.21 -26.68
C LEU A 390 12.82 -18.99 -27.98
N MET A 391 12.69 -17.74 -28.44
CA MET A 391 12.05 -17.40 -29.70
C MET A 391 12.80 -18.02 -30.88
N PHE A 392 14.13 -17.83 -30.95
CA PHE A 392 14.98 -18.42 -31.97
C PHE A 392 14.79 -19.93 -32.05
N ARG A 393 14.80 -20.59 -30.89
CA ARG A 393 14.69 -22.04 -30.85
C ARG A 393 13.31 -22.54 -31.25
N THR A 394 12.26 -21.79 -30.92
CA THR A 394 10.89 -22.04 -31.38
C THR A 394 10.74 -21.90 -32.90
N GLU A 395 11.54 -21.04 -33.55
CA GLU A 395 11.52 -20.83 -35.02
C GLU A 395 12.42 -21.81 -35.78
N PHE A 396 13.63 -22.07 -35.27
CA PHE A 396 14.68 -22.80 -35.98
C PHE A 396 14.95 -24.22 -35.45
N GLY A 397 14.32 -24.63 -34.34
CA GLY A 397 14.42 -25.97 -33.77
C GLY A 397 15.76 -26.31 -33.10
N ARG A 398 16.68 -25.35 -32.98
CA ARG A 398 18.00 -25.49 -32.34
C ARG A 398 18.36 -24.26 -31.50
N PRO A 399 19.31 -24.35 -30.54
CA PRO A 399 19.80 -23.15 -29.86
C PRO A 399 20.62 -22.24 -30.83
N PRO A 400 20.67 -20.93 -30.55
CA PRO A 400 21.57 -20.00 -31.22
C PRO A 400 23.04 -20.27 -30.83
N THR A 401 23.96 -19.85 -31.69
CA THR A 401 25.41 -19.99 -31.51
C THR A 401 26.09 -18.69 -31.10
N SER A 402 25.47 -17.54 -31.37
CA SER A 402 25.98 -16.22 -30.98
C SER A 402 24.87 -15.20 -30.75
N LEU A 403 25.19 -14.10 -30.05
CA LEU A 403 24.29 -12.95 -29.90
C LEU A 403 24.05 -12.21 -31.23
N GLN A 404 25.03 -12.25 -32.13
CA GLN A 404 24.89 -11.69 -33.48
C GLN A 404 23.84 -12.45 -34.28
N GLU A 405 23.85 -13.79 -34.21
CA GLU A 405 22.86 -14.62 -34.89
C GLU A 405 21.42 -14.31 -34.43
N LEU A 406 21.22 -14.02 -33.14
CA LEU A 406 19.92 -13.60 -32.61
C LEU A 406 19.43 -12.28 -33.23
N ALA A 407 20.34 -11.31 -33.42
CA ALA A 407 20.03 -10.03 -34.05
C ALA A 407 19.78 -10.19 -35.56
N ASP A 408 20.63 -10.94 -36.26
CA ASP A 408 20.54 -11.17 -37.72
C ASP A 408 19.25 -11.91 -38.09
N LYS A 409 18.79 -12.83 -37.24
CA LYS A 409 17.49 -13.51 -37.39
C LYS A 409 16.32 -12.71 -36.82
N GLN A 410 16.55 -11.47 -36.39
CA GLN A 410 15.53 -10.58 -35.83
C GLN A 410 14.77 -11.21 -34.64
N CYS A 411 15.41 -12.11 -33.88
CA CYS A 411 14.89 -12.65 -32.62
C CYS A 411 15.28 -11.75 -31.44
N ALA A 412 16.29 -10.90 -31.62
CA ALA A 412 16.69 -9.82 -30.71
C ALA A 412 16.42 -8.45 -31.34
N PRO A 413 16.12 -7.40 -30.53
CA PRO A 413 15.91 -6.04 -31.05
C PRO A 413 17.21 -5.40 -31.58
N GLY A 414 18.36 -5.99 -31.26
CA GLY A 414 19.69 -5.55 -31.67
C GLY A 414 20.75 -6.45 -31.05
N VAL A 415 22.02 -6.09 -31.22
CA VAL A 415 23.14 -6.81 -30.60
C VAL A 415 23.31 -6.35 -29.16
N PHE A 416 23.12 -7.25 -28.20
CA PHE A 416 23.34 -6.96 -26.79
C PHE A 416 24.80 -6.53 -26.54
N GLY A 417 24.98 -5.43 -25.82
CA GLY A 417 26.27 -4.77 -25.62
C GLY A 417 26.52 -3.57 -26.55
N GLN A 418 25.58 -3.23 -27.44
CA GLN A 418 25.69 -2.10 -28.37
C GLN A 418 24.45 -1.18 -28.31
N GLY A 419 24.64 0.12 -28.60
CA GLY A 419 23.55 1.09 -28.69
C GLY A 419 22.70 1.16 -27.42
N LEU A 420 21.37 1.01 -27.56
CA LEU A 420 20.43 0.98 -26.43
C LEU A 420 20.56 -0.25 -25.53
N LEU A 421 21.25 -1.30 -25.97
CA LEU A 421 21.50 -2.54 -25.21
C LEU A 421 22.91 -2.57 -24.61
N THR A 422 23.58 -1.41 -24.52
CA THR A 422 24.92 -1.29 -23.95
C THR A 422 24.91 -1.71 -22.47
N HIS A 423 25.98 -2.38 -22.05
CA HIS A 423 26.12 -2.79 -20.67
C HIS A 423 26.28 -1.56 -19.74
N PRO A 424 25.43 -1.37 -18.71
CA PRO A 424 25.41 -0.15 -17.90
C PRO A 424 26.70 0.06 -17.07
N ASP A 425 27.42 -1.03 -16.81
CA ASP A 425 28.67 -1.03 -16.04
C ASP A 425 29.91 -1.44 -16.89
N GLY A 426 29.85 -1.28 -18.22
CA GLY A 426 31.01 -1.55 -19.11
C GLY A 426 31.47 -3.02 -19.18
N GLY A 427 30.62 -3.97 -18.83
CA GLY A 427 30.82 -5.40 -19.04
C GLY A 427 30.42 -5.86 -20.45
N THR A 428 30.47 -7.17 -20.66
CA THR A 428 30.11 -7.83 -21.93
C THR A 428 29.07 -8.91 -21.71
N TYR A 429 28.25 -9.16 -22.72
CA TYR A 429 27.28 -10.24 -22.74
C TYR A 429 27.75 -11.37 -23.66
N SER A 430 27.48 -12.61 -23.29
CA SER A 430 27.67 -13.81 -24.10
C SER A 430 26.51 -14.78 -23.91
N LEU A 431 26.42 -15.81 -24.74
CA LEU A 431 25.49 -16.92 -24.52
C LEU A 431 26.04 -17.89 -23.47
N SER A 432 25.14 -18.55 -22.74
CA SER A 432 25.48 -19.73 -21.95
C SER A 432 25.97 -20.87 -22.85
N PRO A 433 26.77 -21.82 -22.33
CA PRO A 433 27.30 -22.93 -23.14
C PRO A 433 26.22 -23.80 -23.81
N ASP A 434 25.02 -23.86 -23.24
CA ASP A 434 23.86 -24.59 -23.79
C ASP A 434 23.00 -23.74 -24.75
N GLY A 435 23.35 -22.46 -24.95
CA GLY A 435 22.65 -21.52 -25.82
C GLY A 435 21.24 -21.14 -25.35
N THR A 436 20.88 -21.39 -24.08
CA THR A 436 19.52 -21.15 -23.56
C THR A 436 19.34 -19.81 -22.86
N SER A 437 20.43 -19.15 -22.46
CA SER A 437 20.38 -17.93 -21.65
C SER A 437 21.58 -17.01 -21.91
N GLY A 438 21.51 -15.78 -21.39
CA GLY A 438 22.63 -14.85 -21.40
C GLY A 438 23.54 -15.00 -20.17
N VAL A 439 24.82 -14.68 -20.35
CA VAL A 439 25.82 -14.55 -19.30
C VAL A 439 26.48 -13.18 -19.42
N CYS A 440 26.70 -12.53 -18.29
CA CYS A 440 27.39 -11.25 -18.14
C CYS A 440 28.76 -11.48 -17.49
N SER A 441 29.80 -10.86 -18.05
CA SER A 441 31.17 -10.97 -17.51
C SER A 441 31.37 -10.33 -16.13
N ARG A 442 30.48 -9.42 -15.71
CA ARG A 442 30.55 -8.75 -14.40
C ARG A 442 29.55 -9.29 -13.37
N TYR A 443 28.32 -9.59 -13.79
CA TYR A 443 27.20 -9.91 -12.91
C TYR A 443 26.77 -11.38 -12.98
N GLY A 444 27.37 -12.23 -13.82
CA GLY A 444 26.99 -13.64 -13.93
C GLY A 444 25.75 -13.86 -14.79
N SER A 445 24.86 -14.76 -14.38
CA SER A 445 23.64 -15.11 -15.13
C SER A 445 22.38 -14.63 -14.40
N ALA A 446 21.24 -14.58 -15.09
CA ALA A 446 19.97 -14.21 -14.46
C ALA A 446 19.57 -15.17 -13.32
N ALA A 447 20.04 -16.42 -13.37
CA ALA A 447 19.80 -17.41 -12.33
C ALA A 447 20.77 -17.28 -11.15
N ALA A 448 21.89 -16.55 -11.29
CA ALA A 448 22.91 -16.41 -10.26
C ALA A 448 23.63 -15.06 -10.43
N LEU A 449 22.94 -13.97 -10.07
CA LEU A 449 23.54 -12.64 -10.12
C LEU A 449 24.59 -12.49 -9.03
N THR A 450 25.63 -11.71 -9.33
CA THR A 450 26.63 -11.29 -8.35
C THR A 450 26.00 -10.38 -7.29
N PRO A 451 26.28 -10.60 -5.98
CA PRO A 451 25.82 -9.73 -4.90
C PRO A 451 26.23 -8.26 -5.08
N CYS A 452 25.40 -7.33 -4.60
CA CYS A 452 25.65 -5.89 -4.75
C CYS A 452 26.99 -5.47 -4.14
N LEU A 453 27.34 -6.00 -2.96
CA LEU A 453 28.56 -5.64 -2.24
C LEU A 453 29.86 -5.94 -3.02
N GLU A 454 29.82 -6.82 -4.02
CA GLU A 454 30.98 -7.13 -4.87
C GLU A 454 31.16 -6.14 -6.03
N ARG A 455 30.18 -5.27 -6.28
CA ARG A 455 30.09 -4.41 -7.46
C ARG A 455 29.73 -2.96 -7.14
N LEU A 456 30.06 -2.48 -5.94
CA LEU A 456 29.80 -1.10 -5.56
C LEU A 456 30.53 -0.09 -6.49
N PRO A 457 29.82 0.87 -7.09
CA PRO A 457 30.43 1.87 -7.96
C PRO A 457 31.19 2.91 -7.15
N THR A 458 32.35 3.32 -7.67
CA THR A 458 33.10 4.48 -7.17
C THR A 458 32.73 5.77 -7.92
N GLU A 459 32.35 5.64 -9.19
CA GLU A 459 31.96 6.74 -10.08
C GLU A 459 30.71 6.37 -10.89
N VAL A 460 29.89 7.38 -11.15
CA VAL A 460 28.63 7.30 -11.90
C VAL A 460 28.51 8.42 -12.91
N THR A 461 27.57 8.27 -13.84
CA THR A 461 27.24 9.33 -14.81
C THR A 461 26.47 10.47 -14.15
N ALA A 462 26.40 11.63 -14.79
CA ALA A 462 25.61 12.75 -14.31
C ALA A 462 24.10 12.39 -14.23
N GLN A 463 23.62 11.61 -15.20
CA GLN A 463 22.23 11.12 -15.21
C GLN A 463 21.94 10.22 -14.00
N GLU A 464 22.81 9.24 -13.72
CA GLU A 464 22.66 8.33 -12.57
C GLU A 464 22.64 9.11 -11.24
N ALA A 465 23.49 10.13 -11.12
CA ALA A 465 23.53 11.01 -9.96
C ALA A 465 22.23 11.82 -9.79
N GLU A 466 21.67 12.39 -10.86
CA GLU A 466 20.40 13.15 -10.81
C GLU A 466 19.19 12.25 -10.52
N GLU A 467 19.18 11.03 -11.06
CA GLU A 467 18.16 10.02 -10.75
C GLU A 467 18.19 9.68 -9.24
N TYR A 468 19.37 9.45 -8.67
CA TYR A 468 19.51 9.18 -7.23
C TYR A 468 19.09 10.38 -6.36
N LYS A 469 19.49 11.61 -6.72
CA LYS A 469 19.07 12.82 -5.98
C LYS A 469 17.55 13.00 -5.98
N ARG A 470 16.90 12.69 -7.09
CA ARG A 470 15.43 12.73 -7.18
C ARG A 470 14.80 11.71 -6.25
N PHE A 471 15.30 10.47 -6.24
CA PHE A 471 14.89 9.46 -5.28
C PHE A 471 15.04 9.94 -3.84
N VAL A 472 16.19 10.52 -3.46
CA VAL A 472 16.39 11.04 -2.10
C VAL A 472 15.37 12.14 -1.78
N LYS A 473 15.14 13.09 -2.70
CA LYS A 473 14.16 14.17 -2.51
C LYS A 473 12.74 13.63 -2.30
N GLU A 474 12.32 12.66 -3.11
CA GLU A 474 11.01 12.01 -2.96
C GLU A 474 10.95 11.21 -1.65
N TYR A 475 12.00 10.46 -1.33
CA TYR A 475 12.10 9.69 -0.10
C TYR A 475 12.01 10.58 1.15
N GLU A 476 12.75 11.70 1.19
CA GLU A 476 12.74 12.67 2.29
C GLU A 476 11.40 13.41 2.42
N GLN A 477 10.62 13.56 1.34
CA GLN A 477 9.26 14.10 1.43
C GLN A 477 8.35 13.20 2.26
N TYR A 478 8.54 11.88 2.19
CA TYR A 478 7.77 10.88 2.95
C TYR A 478 8.39 10.55 4.32
N TRP A 479 9.72 10.59 4.47
CA TRP A 479 10.45 10.19 5.67
C TRP A 479 11.23 11.38 6.27
N ARG A 480 10.60 12.14 7.17
CA ARG A 480 11.12 13.45 7.63
C ARG A 480 11.90 13.47 8.96
N THR A 481 11.85 12.44 9.82
CA THR A 481 12.36 12.58 11.21
C THR A 481 13.45 11.58 11.65
N TYR A 482 13.23 10.26 11.61
CA TYR A 482 14.22 9.24 12.02
C TYR A 482 14.19 8.01 11.10
N PHE A 483 15.32 7.30 11.02
CA PHE A 483 15.36 5.90 10.55
C PHE A 483 15.25 5.00 11.79
N ASP A 484 14.20 4.19 11.86
CA ASP A 484 13.94 3.35 13.03
C ASP A 484 14.37 1.90 12.77
N PRO A 485 15.13 1.28 13.68
CA PRO A 485 15.45 -0.13 13.57
C PRO A 485 14.20 -1.00 13.67
N ILE A 486 14.22 -2.12 12.95
CA ILE A 486 13.15 -3.10 12.95
C ILE A 486 13.65 -4.33 13.70
N ALA A 487 12.92 -4.74 14.74
CA ALA A 487 13.18 -5.97 15.47
C ALA A 487 11.96 -6.89 15.39
N VAL A 488 12.18 -8.17 15.09
CA VAL A 488 11.12 -9.18 15.03
C VAL A 488 11.54 -10.38 15.86
N ARG A 489 10.71 -10.76 16.82
CA ARG A 489 10.81 -12.01 17.58
C ARG A 489 9.82 -13.03 17.03
N VAL A 490 10.28 -14.27 16.89
CA VAL A 490 9.52 -15.37 16.32
C VAL A 490 9.45 -16.52 17.34
N GLN A 491 8.25 -17.02 17.60
CA GLN A 491 8.02 -18.28 18.31
C GLN A 491 7.37 -19.28 17.37
N VAL A 492 7.88 -20.50 17.33
CA VAL A 492 7.30 -21.58 16.55
C VAL A 492 7.01 -22.75 17.48
N ALA A 493 5.77 -22.87 17.96
CA ALA A 493 5.33 -23.94 18.84
C ALA A 493 4.23 -24.79 18.18
N PRO A 494 4.10 -26.10 18.43
CA PRO A 494 3.17 -26.98 17.69
C PRO A 494 1.75 -26.43 17.55
N GLU A 495 1.22 -25.81 18.61
CA GLU A 495 -0.15 -25.26 18.66
C GLU A 495 -0.22 -23.75 18.36
N GLN A 496 0.92 -23.06 18.22
CA GLN A 496 0.95 -21.60 18.10
C GLN A 496 2.16 -21.10 17.31
N LEU A 497 1.92 -20.18 16.38
CA LEU A 497 2.94 -19.31 15.80
C LEU A 497 2.76 -17.91 16.40
N ARG A 498 3.83 -17.30 16.89
CA ARG A 498 3.83 -15.91 17.38
C ARG A 498 4.90 -15.10 16.64
N LEU A 499 4.50 -13.96 16.12
CA LEU A 499 5.37 -12.93 15.54
C LEU A 499 5.19 -11.65 16.32
N GLU A 500 6.28 -11.10 16.82
CA GLU A 500 6.31 -9.91 17.64
C GLU A 500 7.26 -8.90 17.00
N THR A 501 6.70 -7.82 16.45
CA THR A 501 7.44 -6.79 15.71
C THR A 501 7.48 -5.51 16.52
N LEU A 502 8.68 -5.04 16.79
CA LEU A 502 8.93 -3.73 17.39
C LEU A 502 9.54 -2.83 16.32
N VAL A 503 8.87 -1.71 16.08
CA VAL A 503 9.37 -0.60 15.25
C VAL A 503 9.45 0.60 16.18
N LEU A 504 10.67 1.03 16.51
CA LEU A 504 10.89 2.24 17.32
C LEU A 504 10.40 3.48 16.53
N PRO A 505 10.17 4.63 17.18
CA PRO A 505 9.01 5.47 16.87
C PRO A 505 9.04 5.98 15.43
N LEU A 506 8.18 5.36 14.61
CA LEU A 506 7.64 5.92 13.38
C LEU A 506 7.23 7.35 13.69
N ILE A 507 8.02 8.28 13.15
CA ILE A 507 7.76 9.67 12.74
C ILE A 507 6.39 10.24 13.15
N ASP A 508 6.37 11.55 13.42
CA ASP A 508 5.21 12.45 13.39
C ASP A 508 4.51 12.47 12.01
N ASN A 509 4.05 11.29 11.59
CA ASN A 509 3.32 11.00 10.38
C ASN A 509 1.87 11.30 10.68
N SER A 510 1.18 12.01 9.79
CA SER A 510 -0.25 12.27 9.94
C SER A 510 -1.04 11.00 10.31
N ILE A 511 -0.69 9.83 9.75
CA ILE A 511 -1.37 8.56 10.06
C ILE A 511 -1.02 8.01 11.45
N TYR A 512 0.26 7.92 11.84
CA TYR A 512 0.64 7.40 13.16
C TYR A 512 0.17 8.35 14.26
N THR A 513 0.42 9.65 14.11
CA THR A 513 -0.03 10.67 15.06
C THR A 513 -1.56 10.75 15.11
N GLU A 514 -2.30 10.60 13.99
CA GLU A 514 -3.77 10.50 14.01
C GLU A 514 -4.26 9.23 14.70
N MET A 515 -3.68 8.06 14.38
CA MET A 515 -4.07 6.80 15.00
C MET A 515 -3.71 6.75 16.48
N ALA A 516 -2.51 7.19 16.88
CA ALA A 516 -2.10 7.29 18.27
C ALA A 516 -2.93 8.32 19.04
N ARG A 517 -3.28 9.47 18.41
CA ARG A 517 -4.19 10.46 18.99
C ARG A 517 -5.61 9.89 19.16
N ALA A 518 -6.11 9.15 18.18
CA ALA A 518 -7.45 8.55 18.20
C ALA A 518 -7.53 7.33 19.13
N LEU A 519 -6.47 6.52 19.21
CA LEU A 519 -6.42 5.25 19.92
C LEU A 519 -5.67 5.29 21.26
N GLY A 520 -5.32 6.50 21.71
CA GLY A 520 -4.41 6.75 22.84
C GLY A 520 -4.83 6.12 24.17
N GLY A 521 -3.84 5.92 25.05
CA GLY A 521 -4.02 5.40 26.40
C GLY A 521 -3.11 4.20 26.71
N LYS A 522 -3.11 3.76 27.98
CA LYS A 522 -2.38 2.55 28.38
C LYS A 522 -2.99 1.32 27.67
N PRO A 523 -2.18 0.39 27.16
CA PRO A 523 -2.67 -0.80 26.46
C PRO A 523 -3.61 -1.63 27.34
N ILE A 524 -4.76 -2.01 26.80
CA ILE A 524 -5.82 -2.74 27.51
C ILE A 524 -5.98 -4.17 26.98
N ALA A 525 -6.59 -5.03 27.79
CA ALA A 525 -7.11 -6.29 27.27
C ALA A 525 -8.44 -6.00 26.55
N PHE A 526 -8.60 -6.57 25.36
CA PHE A 526 -9.82 -6.46 24.56
C PHE A 526 -10.73 -7.68 24.76
N ASP A 527 -11.87 -7.70 24.06
CA ASP A 527 -12.81 -8.84 24.08
C ASP A 527 -13.37 -9.13 25.49
N THR A 528 -13.71 -8.04 26.19
CA THR A 528 -14.24 -8.04 27.57
C THR A 528 -15.72 -8.36 27.69
N LEU A 529 -16.47 -8.33 26.58
CA LEU A 529 -17.90 -8.65 26.53
C LEU A 529 -18.14 -10.07 26.00
N PRO A 530 -19.22 -10.75 26.42
CA PRO A 530 -19.65 -12.01 25.81
C PRO A 530 -19.76 -11.88 24.29
N THR A 531 -19.08 -12.77 23.58
CA THR A 531 -19.14 -12.86 22.13
C THR A 531 -20.07 -14.00 21.72
N ALA A 532 -20.97 -13.73 20.76
CA ALA A 532 -21.88 -14.76 20.28
C ALA A 532 -21.18 -15.85 19.46
N LYS A 533 -21.73 -17.07 19.46
CA LYS A 533 -21.19 -18.20 18.70
C LYS A 533 -21.22 -17.99 17.18
N SER A 534 -22.11 -17.13 16.69
CA SER A 534 -22.15 -16.74 15.29
C SER A 534 -21.09 -15.70 14.92
N CYS A 535 -20.32 -15.15 15.88
CA CYS A 535 -19.30 -14.14 15.58
C CYS A 535 -18.02 -14.78 14.99
N ILE A 536 -17.73 -14.46 13.73
CA ILE A 536 -16.62 -15.05 12.95
C ILE A 536 -15.31 -14.27 13.09
N GLY A 537 -15.37 -13.02 13.54
CA GLY A 537 -14.21 -12.15 13.69
C GLY A 537 -14.57 -10.79 14.29
N SER A 538 -13.58 -10.08 14.82
CA SER A 538 -13.77 -8.79 15.48
C SER A 538 -12.55 -7.89 15.35
N LEU A 539 -12.80 -6.59 15.18
CA LEU A 539 -11.81 -5.52 15.29
C LEU A 539 -12.12 -4.72 16.55
N PHE A 540 -11.12 -4.49 17.39
CA PHE A 540 -11.26 -3.74 18.62
C PHE A 540 -10.32 -2.55 18.63
N PHE A 541 -10.78 -1.47 19.23
CA PHE A 541 -10.07 -0.20 19.33
C PHE A 541 -10.29 0.37 20.74
N GLN A 542 -9.23 0.92 21.32
CA GLN A 542 -9.34 1.80 22.49
C GLN A 542 -9.63 3.20 21.96
N LEU A 543 -10.72 3.84 22.37
CA LEU A 543 -11.06 5.19 21.97
C LEU A 543 -10.48 6.19 22.97
N ASN A 544 -9.68 7.15 22.49
CA ASN A 544 -9.29 8.31 23.27
C ASN A 544 -10.46 9.28 23.41
N LYS A 545 -11.08 9.32 24.59
CA LYS A 545 -12.26 10.16 24.86
C LYS A 545 -11.93 11.60 25.19
N ASP A 546 -10.69 11.91 25.60
CA ASP A 546 -10.31 13.22 26.12
C ASP A 546 -10.63 14.38 25.16
N PRO A 547 -10.34 14.28 23.84
CA PRO A 547 -10.68 15.35 22.89
C PRO A 547 -12.19 15.61 22.80
N TYR A 548 -13.03 14.58 22.92
CA TYR A 548 -14.48 14.69 22.84
C TYR A 548 -15.07 15.23 24.14
N LEU A 549 -14.57 14.77 25.28
CA LEU A 549 -14.95 15.29 26.59
C LEU A 549 -14.60 16.78 26.68
N ALA A 550 -13.43 17.21 26.19
CA ALA A 550 -13.05 18.61 26.14
C ALA A 550 -14.02 19.47 25.30
N LYS A 551 -14.48 18.98 24.14
CA LYS A 551 -15.51 19.66 23.32
C LYS A 551 -16.86 19.81 24.05
N LEU A 552 -17.19 18.87 24.94
CA LEU A 552 -18.44 18.85 25.70
C LEU A 552 -18.33 19.50 27.09
N ALA A 553 -17.19 20.12 27.43
CA ALA A 553 -17.06 20.89 28.65
C ALA A 553 -17.96 22.13 28.61
N PRO A 554 -18.55 22.57 29.73
CA PRO A 554 -19.29 23.83 29.78
C PRO A 554 -18.36 24.97 29.33
N ALA A 555 -18.73 25.66 28.25
CA ALA A 555 -17.89 26.68 27.63
C ALA A 555 -17.74 27.89 28.56
N ALA A 556 -16.52 28.15 29.03
CA ALA A 556 -16.11 29.50 29.39
C ALA A 556 -15.76 30.25 28.10
N GLY A 557 -16.76 30.80 27.40
CA GLY A 557 -16.58 31.67 26.24
C GLY A 557 -17.57 31.45 25.08
N PRO A 558 -17.66 32.40 24.12
CA PRO A 558 -18.67 32.40 23.06
C PRO A 558 -18.55 31.20 22.11
N LYS A 559 -19.72 30.69 21.65
CA LYS A 559 -19.87 29.49 20.82
C LYS A 559 -19.08 29.60 19.51
N LYS A 560 -18.18 28.64 19.25
CA LYS A 560 -17.51 28.47 17.95
C LYS A 560 -18.52 27.97 16.89
N PRO A 561 -18.37 28.38 15.61
CA PRO A 561 -19.22 27.91 14.52
C PRO A 561 -18.99 26.44 14.17
N THR A 562 -20.03 25.81 13.64
CA THR A 562 -20.16 24.38 13.31
C THR A 562 -19.29 23.94 12.12
N LEU A 563 -18.87 22.67 12.08
CA LEU A 563 -18.06 22.09 11.00
C LEU A 563 -18.78 22.17 9.63
N GLU A 564 -20.10 22.02 9.65
CA GLU A 564 -20.97 22.15 8.48
C GLU A 564 -20.93 23.56 7.86
N GLY A 565 -20.97 24.60 8.71
CA GLY A 565 -20.91 25.99 8.24
C GLY A 565 -19.59 26.33 7.54
N ALA A 566 -18.47 25.79 8.03
CA ALA A 566 -17.16 25.97 7.42
C ALA A 566 -17.05 25.23 6.08
N MET A 567 -17.61 24.03 5.97
CA MET A 567 -17.61 23.23 4.73
C MET A 567 -18.46 23.87 3.64
N VAL A 568 -19.67 24.35 3.98
CA VAL A 568 -20.55 25.07 3.06
C VAL A 568 -19.88 26.36 2.55
N ALA A 569 -19.25 27.14 3.45
CA ALA A 569 -18.54 28.35 3.06
C ALA A 569 -17.34 28.06 2.14
N SER A 570 -16.59 26.99 2.38
CA SER A 570 -15.50 26.56 1.49
C SER A 570 -16.02 26.16 0.10
N ASN A 571 -17.10 25.38 0.02
CA ASN A 571 -17.71 25.02 -1.26
C ASN A 571 -18.27 26.22 -2.02
N ASN A 572 -18.88 27.17 -1.31
CA ASN A 572 -19.35 28.44 -1.88
C ASN A 572 -18.20 29.25 -2.50
N LEU A 573 -17.07 29.38 -1.80
CA LEU A 573 -15.88 30.06 -2.34
C LEU A 573 -15.31 29.34 -3.57
N LYS A 574 -15.27 28.00 -3.59
CA LYS A 574 -14.83 27.24 -4.77
C LYS A 574 -15.73 27.49 -5.99
N GLN A 575 -17.04 27.55 -5.78
CA GLN A 575 -18.01 27.89 -6.83
C GLN A 575 -17.80 29.33 -7.36
N ILE A 576 -17.48 30.29 -6.49
CA ILE A 576 -17.10 31.66 -6.88
C ILE A 576 -15.79 31.64 -7.68
N GLY A 577 -14.78 30.87 -7.23
CA GLY A 577 -13.51 30.70 -7.94
C GLY A 577 -13.72 30.16 -9.36
N LEU A 578 -14.52 29.10 -9.51
CA LEU A 578 -14.88 28.55 -10.81
C LEU A 578 -15.58 29.58 -11.71
N ALA A 579 -16.51 30.36 -11.16
CA ALA A 579 -17.20 31.41 -11.91
C ALA A 579 -16.27 32.55 -12.35
N MET A 580 -15.29 32.92 -11.52
CA MET A 580 -14.25 33.90 -11.86
C MET A 580 -13.36 33.41 -13.01
N HIS A 581 -12.99 32.13 -13.00
CA HIS A 581 -12.25 31.48 -14.11
C HIS A 581 -13.09 31.45 -15.39
N ASN A 582 -14.35 31.03 -15.32
CA ASN A 582 -15.24 31.03 -16.48
C ASN A 582 -15.48 32.44 -17.05
N TYR A 583 -15.57 33.46 -16.19
CA TYR A 583 -15.64 34.86 -16.62
C TYR A 583 -14.34 35.28 -17.33
N HIS A 584 -13.19 34.96 -16.75
CA HIS A 584 -11.88 35.24 -17.35
C HIS A 584 -11.71 34.54 -18.70
N ASP A 585 -12.10 33.28 -18.84
CA ASP A 585 -12.02 32.53 -20.10
C ASP A 585 -12.89 33.17 -21.20
N ALA A 586 -14.05 33.74 -20.83
CA ALA A 586 -14.95 34.40 -21.76
C ALA A 586 -14.53 35.84 -22.12
N THR A 587 -13.83 36.55 -21.23
CA THR A 587 -13.57 38.00 -21.36
C THR A 587 -12.07 38.37 -21.37
N THR A 588 -11.19 37.39 -21.20
CA THR A 588 -9.71 37.49 -21.12
C THR A 588 -9.16 38.32 -19.96
N ALA A 589 -9.99 38.65 -18.97
CA ALA A 589 -9.62 39.34 -17.74
C ALA A 589 -10.59 38.98 -16.60
N LEU A 590 -10.16 39.14 -15.34
CA LEU A 590 -11.07 39.06 -14.19
C LEU A 590 -12.13 40.17 -14.27
N PRO A 591 -13.33 39.96 -13.70
CA PRO A 591 -14.35 40.99 -13.66
C PRO A 591 -13.84 42.22 -12.89
N PRO A 592 -14.22 43.44 -13.29
CA PRO A 592 -13.90 44.62 -12.51
C PRO A 592 -14.58 44.53 -11.13
N ALA A 593 -13.98 45.14 -10.10
CA ALA A 593 -14.53 45.16 -8.73
C ALA A 593 -15.98 45.70 -8.68
N ALA A 594 -16.32 46.58 -9.62
CA ALA A 594 -17.66 47.12 -9.82
C ALA A 594 -17.97 47.32 -11.30
N ILE A 595 -19.24 47.15 -11.66
CA ILE A 595 -19.82 47.68 -12.90
C ILE A 595 -19.96 49.19 -12.70
N THR A 596 -19.43 49.99 -13.62
CA THR A 596 -19.41 51.45 -13.53
C THR A 596 -20.21 52.11 -14.65
N ASP A 597 -20.71 53.33 -14.41
CA ASP A 597 -21.24 54.17 -15.47
C ASP A 597 -20.13 54.70 -16.40
N ALA A 598 -20.52 55.44 -17.46
CA ALA A 598 -19.59 56.04 -18.41
C ALA A 598 -18.63 57.09 -17.78
N LYS A 599 -18.89 57.54 -16.55
CA LYS A 599 -18.05 58.47 -15.79
C LYS A 599 -17.20 57.75 -14.73
N GLY A 600 -17.23 56.40 -14.69
CA GLY A 600 -16.48 55.58 -13.75
C GLY A 600 -17.11 55.48 -12.35
N LYS A 601 -18.35 55.94 -12.16
CA LYS A 601 -19.07 55.78 -10.88
C LYS A 601 -19.48 54.33 -10.70
N ALA A 602 -19.12 53.70 -9.58
CA ALA A 602 -19.52 52.34 -9.25
C ALA A 602 -21.05 52.24 -9.07
N LEU A 603 -21.68 51.34 -9.82
CA LEU A 603 -23.11 51.09 -9.82
C LEU A 603 -23.45 49.77 -9.10
N LEU A 604 -22.87 48.66 -9.55
CA LEU A 604 -23.16 47.30 -9.06
C LEU A 604 -21.87 46.51 -8.80
N SER A 605 -21.91 45.56 -7.86
CA SER A 605 -20.75 44.72 -7.51
C SER A 605 -20.35 43.73 -8.62
N TRP A 606 -19.08 43.29 -8.61
CA TRP A 606 -18.60 42.10 -9.34
C TRP A 606 -19.47 40.85 -9.12
N ARG A 607 -20.11 40.74 -7.95
CA ARG A 607 -21.05 39.63 -7.63
C ARG A 607 -22.26 39.62 -8.56
N VAL A 608 -22.67 40.77 -9.09
CA VAL A 608 -23.70 40.86 -10.13
C VAL A 608 -23.12 40.49 -11.50
N ALA A 609 -21.90 40.94 -11.80
CA ALA A 609 -21.24 40.66 -13.08
C ALA A 609 -21.02 39.16 -13.37
N ILE A 610 -20.79 38.34 -12.34
CA ILE A 610 -20.56 36.90 -12.49
C ILE A 610 -21.82 36.04 -12.42
N LEU A 611 -23.02 36.61 -12.20
CA LEU A 611 -24.28 35.86 -12.14
C LEU A 611 -24.49 34.90 -13.33
N PRO A 612 -24.18 35.27 -14.60
CA PRO A 612 -24.27 34.35 -15.74
C PRO A 612 -23.44 33.07 -15.57
N TYR A 613 -22.33 33.15 -14.84
CA TYR A 613 -21.33 32.09 -14.69
C TYR A 613 -21.55 31.22 -13.44
N ILE A 614 -22.59 31.51 -12.66
CA ILE A 614 -23.10 30.69 -11.55
C ILE A 614 -24.55 30.23 -11.81
N GLU A 615 -24.92 30.10 -13.08
CA GLU A 615 -26.26 29.67 -13.54
C GLU A 615 -27.41 30.61 -13.12
N GLN A 616 -27.11 31.88 -12.81
CA GLN A 616 -28.08 32.91 -12.41
C GLN A 616 -28.40 33.92 -13.54
N GLN A 617 -28.36 33.48 -14.80
CA GLN A 617 -28.70 34.31 -15.97
C GLN A 617 -30.08 34.99 -15.87
N PRO A 618 -31.16 34.33 -15.40
CA PRO A 618 -32.47 34.98 -15.26
C PRO A 618 -32.51 36.08 -14.20
N LEU A 619 -31.67 35.97 -13.16
CA LEU A 619 -31.54 37.00 -12.13
C LEU A 619 -30.71 38.18 -12.67
N TYR A 620 -29.64 37.90 -13.41
CA TYR A 620 -28.82 38.92 -14.08
C TYR A 620 -29.66 39.83 -14.99
N GLN A 621 -30.55 39.25 -15.80
CA GLN A 621 -31.44 40.00 -16.70
C GLN A 621 -32.46 40.90 -16.00
N GLN A 622 -32.73 40.69 -14.70
CA GLN A 622 -33.61 41.55 -13.91
C GLN A 622 -32.92 42.83 -13.43
N PHE A 623 -31.58 42.86 -13.36
CA PHE A 623 -30.84 44.04 -12.95
C PHE A 623 -30.79 45.09 -14.05
N LYS A 624 -30.96 46.36 -13.65
CA LYS A 624 -30.63 47.50 -14.52
C LYS A 624 -29.19 47.90 -14.27
N LEU A 625 -28.32 47.56 -15.22
CA LEU A 625 -26.87 47.71 -15.08
C LEU A 625 -26.37 49.16 -15.16
N ASP A 626 -27.22 50.06 -15.64
CA ASP A 626 -27.01 51.51 -15.73
C ASP A 626 -27.53 52.28 -14.50
N GLU A 627 -28.18 51.58 -13.56
CA GLU A 627 -28.65 52.13 -12.28
C GLU A 627 -27.80 51.62 -11.10
N PRO A 628 -27.62 52.41 -10.03
CA PRO A 628 -26.88 51.96 -8.85
C PRO A 628 -27.62 50.84 -8.10
N TRP A 629 -26.89 50.11 -7.26
CA TRP A 629 -27.40 49.00 -6.46
C TRP A 629 -28.58 49.38 -5.54
N ASP A 630 -28.65 50.64 -5.11
CA ASP A 630 -29.66 51.21 -4.21
C ASP A 630 -30.81 51.93 -4.96
N SER A 631 -30.91 51.77 -6.29
CA SER A 631 -32.06 52.27 -7.03
C SER A 631 -33.36 51.58 -6.59
N VAL A 632 -34.49 52.28 -6.72
CA VAL A 632 -35.82 51.73 -6.38
C VAL A 632 -36.10 50.39 -7.08
N HIS A 633 -35.51 50.17 -8.26
CA HIS A 633 -35.61 48.92 -9.01
C HIS A 633 -34.66 47.84 -8.47
N ASN A 634 -33.35 48.13 -8.41
CA ASN A 634 -32.32 47.15 -8.03
C ASN A 634 -32.41 46.73 -6.56
N LEU A 635 -32.86 47.61 -5.67
CA LEU A 635 -33.01 47.33 -4.23
C LEU A 635 -33.95 46.15 -3.96
N LYS A 636 -34.99 45.97 -4.79
CA LYS A 636 -35.95 44.84 -4.69
C LYS A 636 -35.30 43.48 -4.97
N LEU A 637 -34.14 43.46 -5.62
CA LEU A 637 -33.42 42.24 -5.98
C LEU A 637 -32.44 41.79 -4.90
N VAL A 638 -32.16 42.62 -3.89
CA VAL A 638 -31.25 42.30 -2.78
C VAL A 638 -31.71 41.06 -2.01
N GLU A 639 -33.02 40.89 -1.82
CA GLU A 639 -33.61 39.72 -1.14
C GLU A 639 -33.40 38.40 -1.92
N LYS A 640 -33.06 38.46 -3.21
CA LYS A 640 -32.83 37.29 -4.08
C LYS A 640 -31.37 36.84 -4.09
N MET A 641 -30.65 37.01 -2.97
CA MET A 641 -29.22 36.67 -2.87
C MET A 641 -28.98 35.18 -3.20
N PRO A 642 -28.16 34.86 -4.22
CA PRO A 642 -27.76 33.48 -4.51
C PRO A 642 -27.10 32.77 -3.32
N ALA A 643 -27.35 31.47 -3.17
CA ALA A 643 -26.81 30.65 -2.08
C ALA A 643 -25.27 30.68 -2.01
N VAL A 644 -24.61 30.85 -3.16
CA VAL A 644 -23.15 30.91 -3.26
C VAL A 644 -22.53 32.13 -2.57
N TYR A 645 -23.29 33.23 -2.39
CA TYR A 645 -22.82 34.42 -1.67
C TYR A 645 -23.12 34.40 -0.18
N GLN A 646 -23.77 33.35 0.32
CA GLN A 646 -24.08 33.23 1.74
C GLN A 646 -22.79 33.03 2.55
N GLY A 647 -22.62 33.89 3.55
CA GLY A 647 -21.54 33.81 4.53
C GLY A 647 -21.90 32.88 5.68
N LEU A 648 -21.08 32.92 6.72
CA LEU A 648 -21.20 32.01 7.87
C LEU A 648 -22.34 32.41 8.82
N SER A 649 -22.73 33.68 8.80
CA SER A 649 -23.82 34.21 9.63
C SER A 649 -25.17 34.07 8.94
N LYS A 650 -26.00 33.12 9.42
CA LYS A 650 -27.38 32.94 8.94
C LYS A 650 -28.24 34.21 9.13
N ALA A 651 -27.95 35.03 10.13
CA ALA A 651 -28.67 36.28 10.38
C ALA A 651 -28.38 37.33 9.30
N LEU A 652 -27.11 37.50 8.92
CA LEU A 652 -26.71 38.41 7.83
C LEU A 652 -27.22 37.92 6.47
N ASN A 653 -27.19 36.61 6.23
CA ASN A 653 -27.70 36.03 4.98
C ASN A 653 -29.19 36.35 4.74
N LYS A 654 -30.02 36.34 5.78
CA LYS A 654 -31.45 36.71 5.69
C LYS A 654 -31.68 38.19 5.36
N GLN A 655 -30.70 39.04 5.65
CA GLN A 655 -30.74 40.47 5.34
C GLN A 655 -30.17 40.79 3.95
N GLY A 656 -29.81 39.77 3.16
CA GLY A 656 -29.14 39.95 1.87
C GLY A 656 -27.70 40.46 1.99
N LYS A 657 -27.06 40.28 3.16
CA LYS A 657 -25.67 40.67 3.41
C LYS A 657 -24.71 39.50 3.26
N THR A 658 -23.55 39.77 2.70
CA THR A 658 -22.45 38.81 2.52
C THR A 658 -21.18 39.28 3.22
N GLN A 659 -20.41 38.30 3.69
CA GLN A 659 -19.07 38.50 4.27
C GLN A 659 -17.95 38.25 3.25
N ILE A 660 -18.27 37.67 2.09
CA ILE A 660 -17.30 37.31 1.07
C ILE A 660 -16.98 38.59 0.30
N LYS A 661 -15.77 39.14 0.44
CA LYS A 661 -15.32 40.38 -0.20
C LYS A 661 -14.08 40.14 -1.08
N ALA A 662 -14.06 40.72 -2.27
CA ALA A 662 -12.86 40.73 -3.11
C ALA A 662 -11.79 41.61 -2.45
N VAL A 663 -10.52 41.30 -2.68
CA VAL A 663 -9.40 42.09 -2.15
C VAL A 663 -9.06 43.19 -3.15
N THR A 664 -9.24 44.45 -2.76
CA THR A 664 -9.06 45.62 -3.63
C THR A 664 -7.86 46.46 -3.22
N GLY A 665 -7.14 47.02 -4.18
CA GLY A 665 -5.90 47.77 -3.95
C GLY A 665 -5.01 47.82 -5.18
N LYS A 666 -4.12 48.81 -5.25
CA LYS A 666 -3.27 49.09 -6.44
C LYS A 666 -2.56 47.84 -6.99
N ASP A 667 -2.00 47.03 -6.10
CA ASP A 667 -1.15 45.88 -6.44
C ASP A 667 -1.84 44.53 -6.23
N THR A 668 -3.17 44.53 -6.01
CA THR A 668 -4.03 43.35 -5.81
C THR A 668 -4.67 42.90 -7.13
N LEU A 669 -5.48 41.83 -7.13
CA LEU A 669 -6.21 41.39 -8.33
C LEU A 669 -7.33 42.36 -8.76
N PHE A 670 -7.75 43.28 -7.89
CA PHE A 670 -8.79 44.26 -8.17
C PHE A 670 -8.26 45.70 -7.97
N PRO A 671 -7.48 46.24 -8.92
CA PRO A 671 -6.93 47.59 -8.83
C PRO A 671 -8.01 48.68 -9.03
N PRO A 672 -7.85 49.85 -8.39
CA PRO A 672 -8.75 50.98 -8.59
C PRO A 672 -8.70 51.48 -10.06
N GLY A 673 -9.85 51.90 -10.59
CA GLY A 673 -9.96 52.43 -11.95
C GLY A 673 -10.45 51.44 -13.03
N GLY A 674 -10.98 50.28 -12.63
CA GLY A 674 -11.77 49.41 -13.53
C GLY A 674 -10.98 48.63 -14.58
N LYS A 675 -9.65 48.57 -14.48
CA LYS A 675 -8.81 47.74 -15.36
C LYS A 675 -8.91 46.27 -14.93
N GLY A 676 -9.43 45.41 -15.81
CA GLY A 676 -9.45 43.96 -15.58
C GLY A 676 -8.02 43.40 -15.60
N VAL A 677 -7.67 42.61 -14.57
CA VAL A 677 -6.38 41.93 -14.44
C VAL A 677 -6.46 40.59 -15.16
N LYS A 678 -5.44 40.26 -15.97
CA LYS A 678 -5.35 38.95 -16.62
C LYS A 678 -4.61 37.96 -15.73
N PHE A 679 -4.87 36.66 -15.87
CA PHE A 679 -4.07 35.65 -15.16
C PHE A 679 -2.58 35.69 -15.52
N SER A 680 -2.22 36.13 -16.72
CA SER A 680 -0.82 36.37 -17.10
C SER A 680 -0.14 37.50 -16.33
N ASP A 681 -0.91 38.40 -15.73
CA ASP A 681 -0.40 39.54 -14.95
C ASP A 681 -0.12 39.16 -13.48
N VAL A 682 -0.40 37.90 -13.10
CA VAL A 682 -0.17 37.35 -11.75
C VAL A 682 1.14 36.57 -11.73
N THR A 683 2.26 37.28 -11.64
CA THR A 683 3.61 36.68 -11.75
C THR A 683 4.02 35.84 -10.54
N ASP A 684 3.34 36.03 -9.40
CA ASP A 684 3.60 35.27 -8.16
C ASP A 684 2.93 33.88 -8.17
N GLY A 685 2.12 33.62 -9.20
CA GLY A 685 1.37 32.40 -9.41
C GLY A 685 -0.04 32.44 -8.82
N LEU A 686 -1.01 31.92 -9.57
CA LEU A 686 -2.42 31.89 -9.16
C LEU A 686 -2.66 31.11 -7.85
N SER A 687 -1.83 30.10 -7.58
CA SER A 687 -1.89 29.29 -6.35
C SER A 687 -1.30 29.98 -5.11
N ASN A 688 -0.73 31.19 -5.25
CA ASN A 688 -0.12 31.95 -4.16
C ASN A 688 -0.77 33.32 -3.93
N THR A 689 -1.77 33.71 -4.74
CA THR A 689 -2.43 35.01 -4.62
C THR A 689 -3.88 34.84 -4.13
N ILE A 690 -4.28 35.57 -3.09
CA ILE A 690 -5.65 35.59 -2.56
C ILE A 690 -6.54 36.44 -3.46
N LEU A 691 -7.67 35.85 -3.88
CA LEU A 691 -8.69 36.49 -4.71
C LEU A 691 -9.79 37.14 -3.86
N ALA A 692 -10.30 36.43 -2.85
CA ALA A 692 -11.36 36.92 -1.97
C ALA A 692 -11.17 36.43 -0.53
N VAL A 693 -11.68 37.23 0.41
CA VAL A 693 -11.61 36.98 1.86
C VAL A 693 -13.00 36.90 2.47
N THR A 694 -13.09 36.22 3.60
CA THR A 694 -14.30 36.25 4.44
C THR A 694 -14.14 37.28 5.56
N ALA A 695 -14.71 38.47 5.39
CA ALA A 695 -14.61 39.59 6.32
C ALA A 695 -15.41 39.36 7.62
N ALA A 696 -15.12 40.17 8.66
CA ALA A 696 -15.85 40.18 9.92
C ALA A 696 -17.33 40.54 9.72
N GLU A 697 -18.20 40.14 10.66
CA GLU A 697 -19.63 40.44 10.58
C GLU A 697 -19.94 41.94 10.51
N ALA A 698 -19.14 42.76 11.20
CA ALA A 698 -19.26 44.23 11.17
C ALA A 698 -18.94 44.84 9.79
N GLU A 699 -18.19 44.11 8.95
CA GLU A 699 -17.78 44.53 7.59
C GLU A 699 -18.69 43.96 6.49
N ALA A 700 -19.75 43.23 6.87
CA ALA A 700 -20.68 42.60 5.95
C ALA A 700 -21.50 43.64 5.16
N VAL A 701 -21.71 43.36 3.89
CA VAL A 701 -22.25 44.30 2.91
C VAL A 701 -23.42 43.70 2.16
N GLU A 702 -24.39 44.51 1.73
CA GLU A 702 -25.40 44.07 0.77
C GLU A 702 -24.72 43.48 -0.48
N TRP A 703 -25.09 42.26 -0.89
CA TRP A 703 -24.32 41.52 -1.91
C TRP A 703 -24.31 42.20 -3.30
N THR A 704 -25.22 43.13 -3.58
CA THR A 704 -25.25 43.91 -4.82
C THR A 704 -24.41 45.19 -4.76
N LYS A 705 -24.06 45.66 -3.56
CA LYS A 705 -23.33 46.91 -3.34
C LYS A 705 -21.84 46.74 -3.71
N PRO A 706 -21.27 47.62 -4.56
CA PRO A 706 -19.87 47.57 -4.97
C PRO A 706 -18.92 48.08 -3.87
N ASP A 707 -18.91 47.39 -2.73
CA ASP A 707 -18.10 47.69 -1.56
C ASP A 707 -17.39 46.40 -1.14
N ASP A 708 -16.08 46.37 -1.44
CA ASP A 708 -15.18 45.24 -1.26
C ASP A 708 -14.05 45.60 -0.28
N TRP A 709 -13.25 44.62 0.10
CA TRP A 709 -12.31 44.80 1.21
C TRP A 709 -11.05 45.52 0.70
N ALA A 710 -10.79 46.71 1.22
CA ALA A 710 -9.66 47.55 0.83
C ALA A 710 -8.39 47.10 1.56
N PHE A 711 -7.43 46.59 0.81
CA PHE A 711 -6.15 46.14 1.32
C PHE A 711 -5.29 47.33 1.79
N ASP A 712 -4.82 47.25 3.04
CA ASP A 712 -3.84 48.18 3.62
C ASP A 712 -2.62 47.38 4.11
N ALA A 713 -1.47 47.59 3.46
CA ALA A 713 -0.24 46.90 3.80
C ALA A 713 0.27 47.21 5.22
N LYS A 714 -0.15 48.33 5.84
CA LYS A 714 0.20 48.66 7.23
C LYS A 714 -0.67 47.95 8.26
N SER A 715 -1.78 47.34 7.83
CA SER A 715 -2.71 46.61 8.69
C SER A 715 -3.40 45.51 7.89
N PRO A 716 -2.65 44.49 7.42
CA PRO A 716 -3.10 43.56 6.39
C PRO A 716 -4.22 42.61 6.84
N THR A 717 -4.57 42.57 8.12
CA THR A 717 -5.64 41.72 8.68
C THR A 717 -6.84 42.51 9.19
N ARG A 718 -6.87 43.85 8.99
CA ARG A 718 -7.93 44.73 9.49
C ARG A 718 -9.32 44.26 9.04
N GLY A 719 -10.24 44.08 9.99
CA GLY A 719 -11.62 43.71 9.67
C GLY A 719 -11.79 42.26 9.16
N LEU A 720 -10.74 41.43 9.23
CA LEU A 720 -10.81 40.00 8.92
C LEU A 720 -11.00 39.13 10.18
N THR A 721 -10.78 39.70 11.38
CA THR A 721 -10.96 39.01 12.65
C THR A 721 -12.44 38.73 12.90
N GLN A 722 -12.80 37.45 12.89
CA GLN A 722 -14.15 37.01 13.23
C GLN A 722 -14.23 36.64 14.71
N GLU A 723 -15.29 37.06 15.38
CA GLU A 723 -15.48 36.81 16.81
C GLU A 723 -15.47 35.29 17.09
N GLY A 724 -14.59 34.85 18.00
CA GLY A 724 -14.40 33.44 18.32
C GLY A 724 -13.54 32.62 17.35
N ARG A 725 -12.87 33.25 16.37
CA ARG A 725 -11.96 32.57 15.41
C ARG A 725 -10.55 33.15 15.40
N ASN A 726 -9.57 32.26 15.28
CA ASN A 726 -8.14 32.61 15.16
C ASN A 726 -7.61 32.42 13.74
N ALA A 727 -8.48 32.25 12.74
CA ALA A 727 -8.10 32.03 11.34
C ALA A 727 -9.18 32.55 10.38
N VAL A 728 -8.78 32.84 9.13
CA VAL A 728 -9.63 33.40 8.07
C VAL A 728 -9.69 32.41 6.90
N LEU A 729 -10.91 32.11 6.43
CA LEU A 729 -11.11 31.34 5.21
C LEU A 729 -11.01 32.28 4.00
N VAL A 730 -10.13 31.93 3.06
CA VAL A 730 -9.83 32.71 1.85
C VAL A 730 -9.98 31.86 0.59
N LEU A 731 -10.29 32.53 -0.52
CA LEU A 731 -10.29 31.99 -1.88
C LEU A 731 -8.96 32.36 -2.55
N ILE A 732 -8.24 31.37 -3.04
CA ILE A 732 -7.02 31.52 -3.82
C ILE A 732 -7.38 31.65 -5.29
N SER A 733 -6.52 32.33 -6.06
CA SER A 733 -6.79 32.69 -7.45
C SER A 733 -6.82 31.50 -8.40
N ASP A 734 -6.28 30.35 -8.00
CA ASP A 734 -6.42 29.07 -8.71
C ASP A 734 -7.79 28.38 -8.48
N GLY A 735 -8.67 28.98 -7.68
CA GLY A 735 -9.99 28.46 -7.32
C GLY A 735 -10.00 27.54 -6.09
N SER A 736 -8.84 27.28 -5.49
CA SER A 736 -8.76 26.54 -4.22
C SER A 736 -9.09 27.45 -3.02
N THR A 737 -9.41 26.85 -1.87
CA THR A 737 -9.66 27.61 -0.63
C THR A 737 -8.64 27.26 0.43
N ARG A 738 -8.19 28.25 1.21
CA ARG A 738 -7.26 28.05 2.33
C ARG A 738 -7.80 28.68 3.60
N THR A 739 -7.45 28.09 4.75
CA THR A 739 -7.71 28.69 6.07
C THR A 739 -6.38 29.18 6.62
N ILE A 740 -6.23 30.50 6.81
CA ILE A 740 -4.97 31.12 7.20
C ILE A 740 -5.09 31.63 8.65
N PRO A 741 -4.24 31.19 9.59
CA PRO A 741 -4.23 31.70 10.95
C PRO A 741 -3.98 33.22 11.00
N LEU A 742 -4.68 33.92 11.88
CA LEU A 742 -4.44 35.35 12.14
C LEU A 742 -3.05 35.61 12.77
N THR A 743 -2.41 34.56 13.30
CA THR A 743 -1.03 34.59 13.83
C THR A 743 0.05 34.56 12.75
N THR A 744 -0.33 34.42 11.47
CA THR A 744 0.61 34.50 10.33
C THR A 744 1.27 35.88 10.28
N ALA A 745 2.57 35.93 9.96
CA ALA A 745 3.32 37.18 9.99
C ALA A 745 2.76 38.20 8.97
N GLU A 746 2.77 39.49 9.33
CA GLU A 746 2.19 40.56 8.50
C GLU A 746 2.80 40.60 7.09
N LYS A 747 4.12 40.34 6.98
CA LYS A 747 4.82 40.27 5.68
C LYS A 747 4.26 39.18 4.76
N ASP A 748 3.83 38.05 5.31
CA ASP A 748 3.33 36.92 4.53
C ASP A 748 1.89 37.18 4.10
N TRP A 749 1.10 37.86 4.94
CA TRP A 749 -0.21 38.38 4.53
C TRP A 749 -0.12 39.38 3.37
N VAL A 750 0.84 40.31 3.43
CA VAL A 750 1.07 41.28 2.35
C VAL A 750 1.41 40.56 1.04
N ALA A 751 2.35 39.61 1.08
CA ALA A 751 2.75 38.82 -0.09
C ALA A 751 1.57 38.04 -0.71
N LEU A 752 0.70 37.46 0.13
CA LEU A 752 -0.48 36.72 -0.34
C LEU A 752 -1.56 37.61 -0.98
N PHE A 753 -1.60 38.92 -0.71
CA PHE A 753 -2.59 39.84 -1.28
C PHE A 753 -2.13 40.57 -2.55
N THR A 754 -0.81 40.61 -2.81
CA THR A 754 -0.23 41.24 -3.99
C THR A 754 -0.08 40.24 -5.15
N ARG A 755 -0.18 40.71 -6.39
CA ARG A 755 -0.16 39.84 -7.60
C ARG A 755 1.21 39.70 -8.27
N ALA A 756 2.16 40.57 -7.96
CA ALA A 756 3.45 40.68 -8.67
C ALA A 756 4.63 41.15 -7.79
N GLY A 757 4.67 40.74 -6.52
CA GLY A 757 5.74 41.07 -5.57
C GLY A 757 6.99 40.18 -5.69
N GLY A 758 6.88 38.99 -6.29
CA GLY A 758 7.98 38.04 -6.51
C GLY A 758 8.34 37.20 -5.29
N GLU A 759 7.59 37.30 -4.19
CA GLU A 759 7.84 36.53 -2.97
C GLU A 759 7.18 35.13 -3.02
N VAL A 760 7.90 34.09 -2.59
CA VAL A 760 7.37 32.72 -2.49
C VAL A 760 6.96 32.45 -1.03
N VAL A 761 5.65 32.39 -0.78
CA VAL A 761 5.11 31.93 0.50
C VAL A 761 4.89 30.41 0.40
N GLU A 762 5.85 29.62 0.90
CA GLU A 762 5.72 28.16 0.91
C GLU A 762 4.59 27.71 1.84
N ALA A 763 3.69 26.87 1.33
CA ALA A 763 2.50 26.39 2.05
C ALA A 763 2.82 25.64 3.36
N ASP A 764 4.03 25.06 3.47
CA ASP A 764 4.50 24.30 4.63
C ASP A 764 4.96 25.20 5.80
N ASN A 765 5.16 26.51 5.58
CA ASN A 765 5.56 27.47 6.63
C ASN A 765 4.37 28.10 7.37
N LEU A 766 3.13 27.82 6.96
CA LEU A 766 1.92 28.28 7.66
C LEU A 766 1.49 27.22 8.67
N PRO A 767 1.31 27.55 9.97
CA PRO A 767 0.87 26.56 10.96
C PRO A 767 -0.50 25.96 10.57
N ASP A 768 -0.55 24.63 10.50
CA ASP A 768 -1.64 23.84 9.91
C ASP A 768 -2.99 24.10 10.60
N ALA A 769 -3.99 24.53 9.82
CA ALA A 769 -5.39 24.57 10.20
C ALA A 769 -6.26 24.08 9.02
N ARG A 770 -6.02 22.84 8.56
CA ARG A 770 -6.87 22.21 7.55
C ARG A 770 -8.22 21.83 8.17
N PRO A 771 -9.37 22.26 7.62
CA PRO A 771 -10.66 21.66 7.96
C PRO A 771 -10.68 20.20 7.49
N GLY A 772 -11.17 19.32 8.34
CA GLY A 772 -10.91 17.87 8.33
C GLY A 772 -11.21 17.16 7.01
N ASN A 773 -10.25 16.33 6.59
CA ASN A 773 -10.56 15.07 5.93
C ASN A 773 -11.49 14.26 6.85
N PHE A 774 -12.52 13.65 6.29
CA PHE A 774 -13.45 12.79 7.03
C PHE A 774 -12.66 11.67 7.73
N SER A 775 -12.48 11.77 9.05
CA SER A 775 -11.90 10.70 9.84
C SER A 775 -13.01 9.75 10.23
N ILE A 776 -12.84 8.45 9.99
CA ILE A 776 -13.77 7.41 10.48
C ILE A 776 -13.90 7.40 12.01
N PHE A 777 -12.99 8.09 12.70
CA PHE A 777 -12.96 8.22 14.16
C PHE A 777 -13.68 9.48 14.67
N ASP A 778 -14.12 10.39 13.80
CA ASP A 778 -14.95 11.51 14.24
C ASP A 778 -16.39 11.02 14.46
N MET A 779 -16.87 11.04 15.72
CA MET A 779 -18.25 10.68 16.04
C MET A 779 -19.23 11.61 15.31
N PRO A 780 -20.23 11.08 14.58
CA PRO A 780 -21.18 11.89 13.84
C PRO A 780 -22.35 12.25 14.76
N PHE A 781 -22.13 13.17 15.70
CA PHE A 781 -23.26 13.88 16.30
C PHE A 781 -23.54 15.11 15.44
N PRO A 782 -24.72 15.22 14.80
CA PRO A 782 -25.10 16.45 14.12
C PRO A 782 -24.99 17.62 15.10
N ASP A 783 -24.50 18.78 14.67
CA ASP A 783 -24.40 19.95 15.57
C ASP A 783 -25.78 20.37 16.12
N GLU A 784 -26.86 20.05 15.38
CA GLU A 784 -28.25 20.17 15.80
C GLU A 784 -28.58 19.29 17.03
N PHE A 785 -28.09 18.04 17.05
CA PHE A 785 -28.23 17.11 18.18
C PHE A 785 -27.56 17.64 19.45
N LEU A 786 -26.33 18.18 19.34
CA LEU A 786 -25.61 18.75 20.49
C LEU A 786 -26.23 20.05 21.01
N SER A 787 -27.02 20.74 20.18
CA SER A 787 -27.72 21.98 20.57
C SER A 787 -29.07 21.73 21.26
N GLU A 788 -29.70 20.60 21.00
CA GLU A 788 -31.03 20.21 21.52
C GLU A 788 -30.94 19.26 22.74
N ILE A 789 -29.77 18.68 22.99
CA ILE A 789 -29.53 17.76 24.12
C ILE A 789 -28.61 18.41 25.15
N ASP A 790 -28.85 18.12 26.43
CA ASP A 790 -27.98 18.54 27.51
C ASP A 790 -26.57 17.96 27.36
N THR A 791 -25.65 18.80 26.88
CA THR A 791 -24.23 18.47 26.71
C THR A 791 -23.57 17.93 27.99
N ALA A 792 -24.06 18.30 29.18
CA ALA A 792 -23.59 17.74 30.44
C ALA A 792 -23.99 16.26 30.59
N ASN A 793 -25.20 15.89 30.18
CA ASN A 793 -25.64 14.49 30.16
C ASN A 793 -24.87 13.67 29.11
N VAL A 794 -24.58 14.24 27.92
CA VAL A 794 -23.75 13.58 26.89
C VAL A 794 -22.33 13.37 27.39
N ARG A 795 -21.75 14.39 28.04
CA ARG A 795 -20.42 14.28 28.66
C ARG A 795 -20.39 13.20 29.74
N ARG A 796 -21.39 13.17 30.63
CA ARG A 796 -21.49 12.18 31.71
C ARG A 796 -21.69 10.77 31.16
N PHE A 797 -22.45 10.62 30.08
CA PHE A 797 -22.58 9.36 29.34
C PHE A 797 -21.26 8.85 28.78
N LEU A 798 -20.51 9.71 28.09
CA LEU A 798 -19.22 9.34 27.52
C LEU A 798 -18.16 9.03 28.59
N ALA A 799 -18.12 9.82 29.67
CA ALA A 799 -17.13 9.67 30.75
C ALA A 799 -17.44 8.47 31.67
N ASP A 800 -18.67 8.41 32.18
CA ASP A 800 -19.04 7.54 33.30
C ASP A 800 -20.00 6.41 32.88
N GLY A 801 -20.75 6.59 31.80
CA GLY A 801 -21.73 5.61 31.31
C GLY A 801 -21.10 4.45 30.54
N ILE A 802 -20.25 4.75 29.57
CA ILE A 802 -19.65 3.76 28.68
C ILE A 802 -18.13 3.58 28.88
N GLY A 803 -17.62 2.40 28.56
CA GLY A 803 -16.21 2.05 28.51
C GLY A 803 -15.48 2.67 27.33
N ASP A 804 -14.15 2.51 27.32
CA ASP A 804 -13.26 3.13 26.32
C ASP A 804 -12.91 2.15 25.19
N GLN A 805 -13.40 0.91 25.28
CA GLN A 805 -13.26 -0.10 24.23
C GLN A 805 -14.44 -0.04 23.26
N VAL A 806 -14.15 -0.06 21.96
CA VAL A 806 -15.13 -0.27 20.89
C VAL A 806 -14.78 -1.55 20.14
N GLY A 807 -15.73 -2.46 19.99
CA GLY A 807 -15.59 -3.68 19.19
C GLY A 807 -16.49 -3.64 17.96
N VAL A 808 -15.97 -3.97 16.79
CA VAL A 808 -16.72 -4.18 15.54
C VAL A 808 -16.68 -5.67 15.22
N HIS A 809 -17.83 -6.31 15.24
CA HIS A 809 -18.00 -7.76 15.18
C HIS A 809 -18.69 -8.16 13.88
N MET A 810 -18.15 -9.16 13.19
CA MET A 810 -18.74 -9.77 12.01
C MET A 810 -19.37 -11.11 12.37
N PHE A 811 -20.52 -11.43 11.79
CA PHE A 811 -21.27 -12.65 12.09
C PHE A 811 -21.46 -13.56 10.87
N ASP A 812 -21.67 -14.85 11.14
CA ASP A 812 -21.77 -15.96 10.19
C ASP A 812 -23.11 -15.93 9.44
N GLU A 813 -23.07 -15.65 8.13
CA GLU A 813 -24.26 -15.70 7.26
C GLU A 813 -23.86 -15.96 5.79
N SER A 814 -24.73 -16.63 5.03
CA SER A 814 -24.51 -16.86 3.61
C SER A 814 -24.58 -15.55 2.80
N ARG A 815 -23.84 -15.50 1.69
CA ARG A 815 -23.70 -14.29 0.86
C ARG A 815 -24.24 -14.50 -0.55
N LEU A 816 -24.71 -13.40 -1.12
CA LEU A 816 -24.93 -13.27 -2.56
C LEU A 816 -23.77 -12.55 -3.27
N LEU A 817 -23.04 -11.69 -2.53
CA LEU A 817 -21.91 -10.91 -3.03
C LEU A 817 -20.68 -11.22 -2.18
N ASP A 818 -19.59 -11.61 -2.83
CA ASP A 818 -18.28 -11.76 -2.20
C ASP A 818 -17.41 -10.53 -2.43
N PHE A 819 -16.53 -10.27 -1.46
CA PHE A 819 -15.59 -9.17 -1.51
C PHE A 819 -14.20 -9.75 -1.63
N ASP A 820 -13.53 -9.40 -2.72
CA ASP A 820 -12.16 -9.80 -2.98
C ASP A 820 -11.19 -8.95 -2.14
N PHE A 821 -11.03 -9.35 -0.88
CA PHE A 821 -10.10 -8.70 0.05
C PHE A 821 -8.65 -8.82 -0.43
N ALA A 822 -8.34 -9.91 -1.14
CA ALA A 822 -7.00 -10.19 -1.61
C ALA A 822 -6.62 -9.31 -2.81
N GLY A 823 -7.52 -9.11 -3.78
CA GLY A 823 -7.32 -8.16 -4.88
C GLY A 823 -7.24 -6.70 -4.44
N VAL A 824 -7.97 -6.31 -3.38
CA VAL A 824 -7.87 -4.96 -2.79
C VAL A 824 -6.51 -4.74 -2.09
N LEU A 825 -6.01 -5.74 -1.36
CA LEU A 825 -4.70 -5.66 -0.70
C LEU A 825 -3.52 -5.84 -1.68
N GLY A 826 -3.61 -6.75 -2.64
CA GLY A 826 -2.58 -6.99 -3.66
C GLY A 826 -2.41 -5.81 -4.63
N GLY A 827 -3.49 -5.08 -4.94
CA GLY A 827 -3.40 -3.81 -5.65
C GLY A 827 -2.71 -2.69 -4.84
N SER A 828 -2.63 -2.83 -3.51
CA SER A 828 -1.99 -1.87 -2.61
C SER A 828 -0.52 -2.17 -2.34
N THR A 829 -0.01 -3.36 -2.64
CA THR A 829 1.41 -3.71 -2.47
C THR A 829 2.27 -3.33 -3.68
N ASN A 830 1.68 -3.18 -4.86
CA ASN A 830 2.38 -2.76 -6.09
C ASN A 830 2.51 -1.23 -6.24
N ASN A 831 1.69 -0.45 -5.53
CA ASN A 831 2.01 0.95 -5.28
C ASN A 831 2.84 0.99 -4.00
N SER A 832 3.99 1.67 -4.03
CA SER A 832 4.59 2.22 -2.81
C SER A 832 3.49 2.83 -1.93
N LEU A 833 3.64 2.77 -0.60
CA LEU A 833 2.70 3.18 0.48
C LEU A 833 2.19 4.65 0.39
N GLY A 834 1.78 5.10 -0.79
CA GLY A 834 1.40 6.45 -1.17
C GLY A 834 -0.09 6.50 -1.47
N LEU A 835 -0.80 7.22 -0.60
CA LEU A 835 -1.99 8.06 -0.78
C LEU A 835 -3.22 7.60 -1.62
N GLY A 836 -3.23 6.45 -2.28
CA GLY A 836 -4.41 5.89 -2.97
C GLY A 836 -5.09 4.71 -2.26
N GLY A 837 -4.41 4.09 -1.28
CA GLY A 837 -4.92 2.91 -0.56
C GLY A 837 -5.95 3.25 0.54
N ARG A 838 -5.89 4.46 1.12
CA ARG A 838 -6.68 4.87 2.28
C ARG A 838 -8.19 4.93 1.97
N ASP A 839 -8.56 5.48 0.81
CA ASP A 839 -9.96 5.62 0.40
C ASP A 839 -10.57 4.28 -0.06
N ARG A 840 -9.78 3.41 -0.72
CA ARG A 840 -10.27 2.09 -1.20
C ARG A 840 -10.51 1.11 -0.05
N LEU A 841 -9.62 1.08 0.96
CA LEU A 841 -9.82 0.28 2.17
C LEU A 841 -11.01 0.78 2.99
N GLY A 842 -11.14 2.10 3.17
CA GLY A 842 -12.27 2.71 3.88
C GLY A 842 -13.63 2.42 3.22
N ILE A 843 -13.73 2.60 1.90
CA ILE A 843 -14.93 2.25 1.12
C ILE A 843 -15.20 0.75 1.18
N GLY A 844 -14.17 -0.09 1.06
CA GLY A 844 -14.31 -1.54 1.17
C GLY A 844 -14.86 -2.00 2.51
N MET A 845 -14.36 -1.45 3.62
CA MET A 845 -14.88 -1.73 4.97
C MET A 845 -16.32 -1.22 5.17
N LEU A 846 -16.67 -0.05 4.61
CA LEU A 846 -18.04 0.47 4.64
C LEU A 846 -18.99 -0.44 3.84
N VAL A 847 -18.61 -0.89 2.64
CA VAL A 847 -19.39 -1.85 1.84
C VAL A 847 -19.61 -3.16 2.62
N GLN A 848 -18.60 -3.64 3.34
CA GLN A 848 -18.74 -4.81 4.21
C GLN A 848 -19.78 -4.61 5.31
N PHE A 849 -19.81 -3.42 5.93
CA PHE A 849 -20.78 -3.09 6.97
C PHE A 849 -22.23 -3.12 6.45
N PHE A 850 -22.46 -2.79 5.17
CA PHE A 850 -23.80 -2.86 4.56
C PHE A 850 -24.21 -4.27 4.11
N ILE A 851 -23.24 -5.07 3.65
CA ILE A 851 -23.53 -6.39 3.08
C ILE A 851 -23.55 -7.50 4.14
N ARG A 852 -22.75 -7.38 5.22
CA ARG A 852 -22.64 -8.43 6.26
C ARG A 852 -23.39 -8.08 7.54
N PRO A 853 -24.01 -9.07 8.22
CA PRO A 853 -24.45 -8.90 9.59
C PRO A 853 -23.28 -8.47 10.47
N THR A 854 -23.37 -7.25 11.01
CA THR A 854 -22.30 -6.58 11.75
C THR A 854 -22.90 -5.94 13.00
N ALA A 855 -22.15 -5.98 14.10
CA ALA A 855 -22.49 -5.25 15.32
C ALA A 855 -21.29 -4.47 15.85
N VAL A 856 -21.54 -3.28 16.35
CA VAL A 856 -20.64 -2.51 17.20
C VAL A 856 -20.99 -2.80 18.66
N SER A 857 -19.99 -3.01 19.50
CA SER A 857 -20.14 -3.20 20.94
C SER A 857 -19.31 -2.19 21.72
N ILE A 858 -19.86 -1.72 22.83
CA ILE A 858 -19.21 -0.82 23.77
C ILE A 858 -19.53 -1.31 25.19
N PRO A 859 -18.53 -1.60 26.05
CA PRO A 859 -18.81 -1.99 27.44
C PRO A 859 -19.54 -0.88 28.19
N VAL A 860 -20.42 -1.24 29.11
CA VAL A 860 -21.17 -0.31 29.96
C VAL A 860 -20.55 -0.28 31.35
N LYS A 861 -20.24 0.92 31.84
CA LYS A 861 -19.73 1.18 33.20
C LYS A 861 -20.88 1.41 34.18
N ASP A 862 -21.88 2.21 33.78
CA ASP A 862 -23.09 2.50 34.56
C ASP A 862 -24.34 2.25 33.72
N ALA A 863 -25.07 1.17 34.03
CA ALA A 863 -26.26 0.76 33.31
C ALA A 863 -27.40 1.77 33.40
N LYS A 864 -27.60 2.40 34.57
CA LYS A 864 -28.68 3.36 34.79
C LYS A 864 -28.47 4.60 33.93
N LEU A 865 -27.23 5.09 33.91
CA LEU A 865 -26.87 6.27 33.15
C LEU A 865 -27.01 6.05 31.63
N VAL A 866 -26.59 4.87 31.15
CA VAL A 866 -26.77 4.49 29.74
C VAL A 866 -28.26 4.39 29.38
N ASP A 867 -29.10 3.81 30.24
CA ASP A 867 -30.54 3.72 29.99
C ASP A 867 -31.21 5.10 29.93
N GLU A 868 -30.88 6.00 30.86
CA GLU A 868 -31.39 7.37 30.87
C GLU A 868 -31.02 8.13 29.58
N MET A 869 -29.79 7.96 29.08
CA MET A 869 -29.36 8.55 27.81
C MET A 869 -30.11 7.97 26.62
N LEU A 870 -30.25 6.64 26.54
CA LEU A 870 -30.97 5.99 25.45
C LEU A 870 -32.45 6.43 25.40
N ASP A 871 -33.08 6.64 26.56
CA ASP A 871 -34.44 7.19 26.64
C ASP A 871 -34.53 8.67 26.21
N ALA A 872 -33.48 9.46 26.47
CA ALA A 872 -33.38 10.82 25.95
C ALA A 872 -33.21 10.86 24.42
N MET A 873 -32.37 9.97 23.87
CA MET A 873 -32.18 9.83 22.43
C MET A 873 -33.47 9.42 21.70
N ASP A 874 -34.33 8.61 22.33
CA ASP A 874 -35.63 8.23 21.74
C ASP A 874 -36.53 9.44 21.50
N ARG A 875 -36.64 10.32 22.50
CA ARG A 875 -37.47 11.54 22.38
C ARG A 875 -36.96 12.43 21.25
N TRP A 876 -35.65 12.66 21.21
CA TRP A 876 -35.01 13.45 20.17
C TRP A 876 -35.22 12.84 18.77
N THR A 877 -35.04 11.52 18.63
CA THR A 877 -35.17 10.84 17.33
C THR A 877 -36.60 10.99 16.77
N VAL A 878 -37.62 10.88 17.63
CA VAL A 878 -39.02 11.08 17.24
C VAL A 878 -39.27 12.52 16.78
N GLU A 879 -38.75 13.52 17.51
CA GLU A 879 -38.89 14.93 17.15
C GLU A 879 -38.16 15.28 15.84
N ALA A 880 -36.94 14.77 15.65
CA ALA A 880 -36.15 14.96 14.43
C ALA A 880 -36.82 14.34 13.20
N MET A 881 -37.40 13.14 13.33
CA MET A 881 -38.12 12.49 12.23
C MET A 881 -39.40 13.25 11.84
N GLY A 882 -40.14 13.78 12.82
CA GLY A 882 -41.30 14.62 12.56
C GLY A 882 -40.97 15.90 11.77
N LYS A 883 -39.79 16.48 11.98
CA LYS A 883 -39.28 17.62 11.19
C LYS A 883 -38.89 17.20 9.76
N ALA A 884 -38.28 16.01 9.59
CA ALA A 884 -37.79 15.51 8.31
C ALA A 884 -38.91 15.08 7.33
N GLU A 885 -40.01 14.51 7.82
CA GLU A 885 -41.19 14.15 7.00
C GLU A 885 -41.81 15.37 6.28
N GLY A 886 -41.69 16.57 6.87
CA GLY A 886 -42.18 17.81 6.27
C GLY A 886 -41.32 18.39 5.14
N GLN A 887 -40.05 17.95 5.00
CA GLN A 887 -39.06 18.57 4.10
C GLN A 887 -38.65 17.72 2.89
N SER A 888 -39.03 16.44 2.82
CA SER A 888 -38.66 15.53 1.72
C SER A 888 -39.45 15.82 0.43
N ARG A 889 -39.12 16.91 -0.28
CA ARG A 889 -39.58 17.18 -1.66
C ARG A 889 -38.39 17.20 -2.62
N GLY A 890 -38.21 16.11 -3.37
CA GLY A 890 -37.16 15.95 -4.39
C GLY A 890 -37.33 14.66 -5.19
N PHE A 891 -36.52 14.47 -6.24
CA PHE A 891 -36.57 13.30 -7.15
C PHE A 891 -36.26 11.95 -6.46
N LEU A 892 -35.61 11.98 -5.30
CA LEU A 892 -35.28 10.82 -4.46
C LEU A 892 -35.68 11.10 -3.00
N PRO A 893 -36.94 10.83 -2.60
CA PRO A 893 -37.37 11.06 -1.22
C PRO A 893 -36.65 10.11 -0.26
N ILE A 894 -36.09 10.66 0.82
CA ILE A 894 -35.48 9.91 1.93
C ILE A 894 -36.46 9.96 3.09
N THR A 895 -37.00 8.81 3.50
CA THR A 895 -38.00 8.74 4.58
C THR A 895 -37.43 7.98 5.78
N PRO A 896 -37.10 8.67 6.88
CA PRO A 896 -36.69 8.01 8.12
C PRO A 896 -37.91 7.46 8.89
N GLU A 897 -37.77 6.32 9.59
CA GLU A 897 -38.75 5.77 10.53
C GLU A 897 -38.06 5.29 11.81
N PHE A 898 -38.72 5.43 12.96
CA PHE A 898 -38.22 4.96 14.25
C PHE A 898 -39.27 4.12 14.97
N TYR A 899 -38.85 2.99 15.55
CA TYR A 899 -39.72 2.14 16.36
C TYR A 899 -38.91 1.29 17.35
N ARG A 900 -39.57 0.81 18.41
CA ARG A 900 -39.00 -0.18 19.33
C ARG A 900 -39.44 -1.58 18.93
N VAL A 901 -38.54 -2.55 19.06
CA VAL A 901 -38.78 -3.95 18.70
C VAL A 901 -39.02 -4.76 19.96
N LYS A 902 -40.08 -5.57 19.97
CA LYS A 902 -40.29 -6.58 21.02
C LYS A 902 -39.33 -7.73 20.77
N PHE A 903 -38.43 -7.96 21.72
CA PHE A 903 -37.43 -9.01 21.66
C PHE A 903 -37.78 -10.15 22.63
N PRO A 904 -37.28 -11.38 22.40
CA PRO A 904 -37.48 -12.51 23.33
C PRO A 904 -36.89 -12.28 24.73
N THR A 905 -35.99 -11.30 24.85
CA THR A 905 -35.32 -10.90 26.09
C THR A 905 -35.96 -9.64 26.66
N PRO A 906 -35.84 -9.36 27.98
CA PRO A 906 -36.44 -8.18 28.62
C PRO A 906 -35.79 -6.84 28.20
N HIS A 907 -34.89 -6.85 27.22
CA HIS A 907 -34.15 -5.69 26.77
C HIS A 907 -34.96 -4.84 25.78
N THR A 908 -34.91 -3.52 25.95
CA THR A 908 -35.54 -2.58 25.00
C THR A 908 -34.60 -2.31 23.83
N ILE A 909 -34.93 -2.85 22.66
CA ILE A 909 -34.19 -2.64 21.41
C ILE A 909 -34.91 -1.61 20.54
N ARG A 910 -34.15 -0.64 20.05
CA ARG A 910 -34.60 0.46 19.18
C ARG A 910 -34.22 0.16 17.74
N CYS A 911 -35.00 0.66 16.79
CA CYS A 911 -34.75 0.51 15.37
C CYS A 911 -34.99 1.84 14.64
N SER A 912 -34.06 2.21 13.76
CA SER A 912 -34.19 3.31 12.81
C SER A 912 -34.11 2.74 11.41
N THR A 913 -35.03 3.16 10.54
CA THR A 913 -35.10 2.76 9.14
C THR A 913 -34.96 3.97 8.24
N VAL A 914 -34.10 3.91 7.23
CA VAL A 914 -34.02 4.92 6.18
C VAL A 914 -34.50 4.30 4.87
N LYS A 915 -35.54 4.89 4.28
CA LYS A 915 -36.08 4.47 2.98
C LYS A 915 -35.59 5.40 1.88
N PHE A 916 -35.12 4.85 0.76
CA PHE A 916 -34.79 5.61 -0.44
C PHE A 916 -34.90 4.70 -1.68
N PHE A 917 -35.44 5.19 -2.78
CA PHE A 917 -35.48 4.47 -4.07
C PHE A 917 -35.96 2.99 -3.99
N GLY A 918 -36.95 2.71 -3.15
CA GLY A 918 -37.46 1.34 -2.91
C GLY A 918 -36.62 0.45 -1.98
N PHE A 919 -35.44 0.91 -1.55
CA PHE A 919 -34.59 0.25 -0.56
C PHE A 919 -34.91 0.70 0.87
N LYS A 920 -34.65 -0.17 1.84
CA LYS A 920 -34.77 0.12 3.28
C LYS A 920 -33.49 -0.33 3.99
N ILE A 921 -32.81 0.61 4.64
CA ILE A 921 -31.69 0.31 5.53
C ILE A 921 -32.20 0.38 6.96
N ARG A 922 -31.84 -0.59 7.81
CA ARG A 922 -32.26 -0.65 9.22
C ARG A 922 -31.05 -0.78 10.14
N TYR A 923 -31.09 -0.06 11.25
CA TYR A 923 -30.13 -0.18 12.35
C TYR A 923 -30.86 -0.41 13.66
N PHE A 924 -30.39 -1.37 14.42
CA PHE A 924 -30.92 -1.76 15.72
C PHE A 924 -29.92 -1.41 16.80
N TRP A 925 -30.35 -0.88 17.94
CA TRP A 925 -29.45 -0.61 19.05
C TRP A 925 -30.13 -0.74 20.40
N GLY A 926 -29.32 -1.01 21.44
CA GLY A 926 -29.79 -1.11 22.81
C GLY A 926 -28.75 -1.70 23.75
N ARG A 927 -29.03 -1.62 25.04
CA ARG A 927 -28.20 -2.22 26.09
C ARG A 927 -28.62 -3.68 26.32
N ILE A 928 -27.65 -4.59 26.33
CA ILE A 928 -27.81 -6.02 26.59
C ILE A 928 -26.76 -6.41 27.63
N GLY A 929 -27.20 -6.86 28.80
CA GLY A 929 -26.31 -7.07 29.96
C GLY A 929 -25.45 -5.83 30.25
N ASN A 930 -24.13 -6.04 30.30
CA ASN A 930 -23.13 -5.00 30.51
C ASN A 930 -22.53 -4.42 29.21
N GLY A 931 -23.22 -4.55 28.08
CA GLY A 931 -22.79 -4.00 26.79
C GLY A 931 -23.85 -3.15 26.10
N LEU A 932 -23.43 -2.09 25.42
CA LEU A 932 -24.22 -1.32 24.49
C LEU A 932 -23.90 -1.79 23.07
N TYR A 933 -24.93 -2.12 22.29
CA TYR A 933 -24.77 -2.71 20.96
C TYR A 933 -25.52 -1.92 19.89
N VAL A 934 -24.92 -1.82 18.70
CA VAL A 934 -25.55 -1.32 17.48
C VAL A 934 -25.35 -2.38 16.39
N ALA A 935 -26.41 -2.90 15.80
CA ALA A 935 -26.36 -3.95 14.78
C ALA A 935 -27.21 -3.60 13.56
N ASN A 936 -26.82 -4.07 12.38
CA ASN A 936 -27.60 -3.89 11.15
C ASN A 936 -28.63 -5.01 10.91
N ARG A 937 -28.66 -6.04 11.77
CA ARG A 937 -29.60 -7.16 11.72
C ARG A 937 -30.12 -7.50 13.12
N PRO A 938 -31.41 -7.85 13.27
CA PRO A 938 -31.99 -8.12 14.57
C PRO A 938 -31.45 -9.42 15.19
N PHE A 939 -31.37 -10.53 14.46
CA PHE A 939 -30.91 -11.82 14.99
C PHE A 939 -29.52 -11.75 15.66
N VAL A 940 -28.64 -10.85 15.20
CA VAL A 940 -27.32 -10.61 15.80
C VAL A 940 -27.43 -10.19 17.27
N LEU A 941 -28.42 -9.36 17.61
CA LEU A 941 -28.68 -8.95 18.99
C LEU A 941 -29.28 -10.11 19.82
N GLU A 942 -30.04 -11.03 19.21
CA GLU A 942 -30.59 -12.22 19.88
C GLU A 942 -29.46 -13.18 20.28
N ASP A 943 -28.53 -13.40 19.36
CA ASP A 943 -27.34 -14.20 19.56
C ASP A 943 -26.44 -13.61 20.66
N ILE A 944 -26.25 -12.28 20.64
CA ILE A 944 -25.50 -11.57 21.70
C ILE A 944 -26.21 -11.69 23.05
N ALA A 945 -27.54 -11.49 23.11
CA ALA A 945 -28.28 -11.62 24.37
C ALA A 945 -28.22 -13.05 24.93
N THR A 946 -28.25 -14.05 24.06
CA THR A 946 -28.03 -15.46 24.45
C THR A 946 -26.63 -15.66 25.03
N ALA A 947 -25.60 -15.07 24.42
CA ALA A 947 -24.23 -15.14 24.93
C ALA A 947 -24.09 -14.49 26.33
N HIS A 948 -24.75 -13.36 26.56
CA HIS A 948 -24.81 -12.74 27.90
C HIS A 948 -25.51 -13.64 28.91
N ALA A 949 -26.67 -14.20 28.59
CA ALA A 949 -27.39 -15.11 29.49
C ALA A 949 -26.57 -16.36 29.86
N VAL A 950 -25.76 -16.88 28.92
CA VAL A 950 -24.82 -17.98 29.19
C VAL A 950 -23.67 -17.53 30.08
N ALA A 951 -23.08 -16.36 29.81
CA ALA A 951 -21.99 -15.82 30.61
C ALA A 951 -22.42 -15.51 32.06
N GLU A 952 -23.62 -14.95 32.26
CA GLU A 952 -24.20 -14.71 33.58
C GLU A 952 -24.33 -16.01 34.39
N LYS A 953 -24.81 -17.09 33.76
CA LYS A 953 -24.88 -18.42 34.39
C LYS A 953 -23.51 -18.99 34.75
N ALA A 954 -22.45 -18.59 34.05
CA ALA A 954 -21.08 -19.04 34.26
C ALA A 954 -20.27 -18.17 35.25
N GLY A 955 -20.90 -17.19 35.92
CA GLY A 955 -20.23 -16.28 36.85
C GLY A 955 -19.61 -15.04 36.20
N GLY A 956 -20.05 -14.68 34.99
CA GLY A 956 -19.60 -13.51 34.23
C GLY A 956 -18.65 -13.84 33.07
N ALA A 957 -18.50 -12.91 32.14
CA ALA A 957 -17.50 -13.01 31.08
C ALA A 957 -16.10 -12.70 31.60
N LYS A 958 -15.13 -13.57 31.28
CA LYS A 958 -13.72 -13.25 31.45
C LYS A 958 -13.21 -12.61 30.16
N ALA A 959 -12.38 -11.57 30.28
CA ALA A 959 -11.60 -11.08 29.15
C ALA A 959 -10.82 -12.26 28.56
N ALA A 960 -10.77 -12.35 27.24
CA ALA A 960 -10.06 -13.46 26.63
C ALA A 960 -8.55 -13.36 26.88
N ASP A 961 -7.90 -14.50 27.09
CA ASP A 961 -6.44 -14.58 27.17
C ASP A 961 -5.83 -14.07 25.85
N GLY A 962 -4.88 -13.13 25.95
CA GLY A 962 -4.24 -12.52 24.79
C GLY A 962 -3.37 -11.30 25.15
N PRO A 963 -2.52 -10.84 24.21
CA PRO A 963 -1.72 -9.64 24.39
C PRO A 963 -2.62 -8.40 24.56
N LYS A 964 -2.19 -7.48 25.43
CA LYS A 964 -2.83 -6.16 25.56
C LYS A 964 -2.40 -5.27 24.40
N GLY A 965 -3.25 -4.32 24.02
CA GLY A 965 -2.95 -3.35 22.96
C GLY A 965 -3.87 -2.13 23.01
N ASN A 966 -3.69 -1.23 22.06
CA ASN A 966 -4.59 -0.12 21.75
C ASN A 966 -5.54 -0.45 20.59
N ALA A 967 -5.20 -1.46 19.78
CA ALA A 967 -6.11 -2.09 18.83
C ALA A 967 -5.87 -3.60 18.76
N MET A 968 -6.92 -4.36 18.39
CA MET A 968 -6.83 -5.81 18.21
C MET A 968 -7.72 -6.31 17.07
N LEU A 969 -7.18 -7.16 16.21
CA LEU A 969 -7.94 -8.02 15.30
C LEU A 969 -8.01 -9.42 15.90
N ARG A 970 -9.20 -10.03 15.87
CA ARG A 970 -9.42 -11.43 16.24
C ARG A 970 -10.23 -12.15 15.18
N ILE A 971 -9.75 -13.30 14.71
CA ILE A 971 -10.44 -14.19 13.77
C ILE A 971 -10.77 -15.50 14.49
N ARG A 972 -12.01 -15.98 14.32
CA ARG A 972 -12.57 -17.17 14.99
C ARG A 972 -13.07 -18.21 13.96
N PRO A 973 -12.17 -18.94 13.27
CA PRO A 973 -12.54 -19.92 12.25
C PRO A 973 -13.51 -21.01 12.73
N GLU A 974 -13.50 -21.33 14.03
CA GLU A 974 -14.40 -22.27 14.68
C GLU A 974 -15.89 -21.89 14.57
N ASN A 975 -16.18 -20.62 14.31
CA ASN A 975 -17.53 -20.10 14.15
C ASN A 975 -17.97 -19.96 12.69
N TRP A 976 -17.12 -20.33 11.72
CA TRP A 976 -17.40 -20.18 10.29
C TRP A 976 -18.21 -21.37 9.78
N ASN A 977 -19.53 -21.40 10.00
CA ASN A 977 -20.37 -22.50 9.56
C ASN A 977 -20.99 -22.22 8.18
N ARG A 978 -21.63 -21.06 8.01
CA ARG A 978 -22.32 -20.67 6.76
C ARG A 978 -21.43 -19.94 5.78
N VAL A 979 -20.44 -19.18 6.26
CA VAL A 979 -19.50 -18.44 5.39
C VAL A 979 -18.42 -19.32 4.79
N LEU A 980 -18.08 -20.44 5.44
CA LEU A 980 -16.92 -21.25 5.08
C LEU A 980 -17.00 -21.82 3.65
N PRO A 981 -18.14 -22.36 3.17
CA PRO A 981 -18.24 -22.81 1.78
C PRO A 981 -17.93 -21.70 0.75
N GLY A 982 -18.41 -20.47 0.98
CA GLY A 982 -18.13 -19.33 0.11
C GLY A 982 -16.66 -18.92 0.14
N TYR A 983 -16.05 -18.87 1.32
CA TYR A 983 -14.61 -18.62 1.44
C TYR A 983 -13.78 -19.71 0.75
N ARG A 984 -14.14 -20.98 0.94
CA ARG A 984 -13.45 -22.10 0.26
C ARG A 984 -13.58 -21.98 -1.25
N LEU A 985 -14.77 -21.70 -1.76
CA LEU A 985 -14.98 -21.49 -3.19
C LEU A 985 -14.11 -20.34 -3.72
N GLY A 986 -14.13 -19.17 -3.08
CA GLY A 986 -13.32 -18.03 -3.49
C GLY A 986 -11.80 -18.33 -3.47
N TRP A 987 -11.34 -19.10 -2.48
CA TRP A 987 -9.94 -19.55 -2.42
C TRP A 987 -9.61 -20.51 -3.57
N ALA A 988 -10.51 -21.45 -3.87
CA ALA A 988 -10.36 -22.38 -4.98
C ALA A 988 -10.42 -21.69 -6.35
N GLU A 989 -11.19 -20.60 -6.48
CA GLU A 989 -11.24 -19.76 -7.68
C GLU A 989 -9.90 -19.04 -7.89
N ASN A 990 -9.33 -18.49 -6.82
CA ASN A 990 -8.00 -17.87 -6.84
C ASN A 990 -6.89 -18.89 -7.17
N ASP A 991 -6.95 -20.09 -6.58
CA ASP A 991 -6.00 -21.16 -6.86
C ASP A 991 -6.09 -21.63 -8.33
N ARG A 992 -7.31 -21.70 -8.90
CA ARG A 992 -7.51 -21.96 -10.34
C ARG A 992 -6.91 -20.84 -11.21
N ALA A 993 -7.18 -19.58 -10.88
CA ALA A 993 -6.68 -18.44 -11.63
C ALA A 993 -5.14 -18.41 -11.64
N ALA A 994 -4.51 -18.62 -10.48
CA ALA A 994 -3.06 -18.71 -10.35
C ALA A 994 -2.46 -19.89 -11.12
N CYS A 995 -3.14 -21.05 -11.10
CA CYS A 995 -2.75 -22.20 -11.90
C CYS A 995 -2.77 -21.90 -13.42
N GLN A 996 -3.85 -21.26 -13.90
CA GLN A 996 -4.03 -20.91 -15.32
C GLN A 996 -3.08 -19.81 -15.79
N ALA A 997 -2.62 -18.94 -14.90
CA ALA A 997 -1.58 -17.95 -15.19
C ALA A 997 -0.24 -18.59 -15.61
N ASN A 998 0.02 -19.84 -15.22
CA ASN A 998 1.23 -20.56 -15.64
C ASN A 998 1.16 -21.08 -17.09
N PHE A 999 -0.02 -21.13 -17.72
CA PHE A 999 -0.18 -21.85 -18.99
C PHE A 999 0.63 -21.23 -20.13
N SER A 1000 0.70 -19.91 -20.23
CA SER A 1000 1.45 -19.22 -21.28
C SER A 1000 2.97 -19.46 -21.15
N LEU A 1001 3.48 -19.49 -19.92
CA LEU A 1001 4.86 -19.84 -19.59
C LEU A 1001 5.19 -21.29 -20.03
N LEU A 1002 4.31 -22.23 -19.66
CA LEU A 1002 4.44 -23.65 -19.96
C LEU A 1002 4.37 -23.93 -21.47
N THR A 1003 3.40 -23.35 -22.16
CA THR A 1003 3.26 -23.52 -23.62
C THR A 1003 4.42 -22.89 -24.38
N SER A 1004 4.87 -21.70 -23.97
CA SER A 1004 6.01 -21.02 -24.58
C SER A 1004 7.29 -21.85 -24.54
N VAL A 1005 7.61 -22.42 -23.37
CA VAL A 1005 8.77 -23.31 -23.22
C VAL A 1005 8.55 -24.63 -23.95
N GLY A 1006 7.35 -25.20 -23.85
CA GLY A 1006 6.96 -26.43 -24.53
C GLY A 1006 7.15 -26.36 -26.04
N ARG A 1007 6.74 -25.25 -26.67
CA ARG A 1007 6.93 -24.96 -28.10
C ARG A 1007 8.40 -24.89 -28.46
N GLY A 1008 9.22 -24.21 -27.65
CA GLY A 1008 10.66 -24.09 -27.88
C GLY A 1008 11.41 -25.41 -27.81
N TRP A 1009 11.04 -26.31 -26.89
CA TRP A 1009 11.61 -27.67 -26.81
C TRP A 1009 10.92 -28.71 -27.70
N ASN A 1010 9.82 -28.36 -28.36
CA ASN A 1010 8.92 -29.28 -29.05
C ASN A 1010 8.55 -30.49 -28.16
N ASP A 1011 8.31 -30.22 -26.88
CA ASP A 1011 8.11 -31.20 -25.80
C ASP A 1011 6.66 -31.73 -25.80
N ARG A 1012 6.12 -32.06 -26.98
CA ARG A 1012 4.77 -32.62 -27.13
C ARG A 1012 4.71 -33.98 -26.41
N GLY A 1013 3.86 -34.08 -25.39
CA GLY A 1013 3.78 -35.28 -24.54
C GLY A 1013 4.91 -35.44 -23.52
N ALA A 1014 5.69 -34.39 -23.24
CA ALA A 1014 6.63 -34.39 -22.13
C ALA A 1014 5.92 -34.59 -20.79
N THR A 1015 6.62 -35.22 -19.84
CA THR A 1015 6.16 -35.30 -18.46
C THR A 1015 6.15 -33.91 -17.82
N ASP A 1016 5.24 -33.72 -16.88
CA ASP A 1016 5.13 -32.50 -16.05
C ASP A 1016 6.50 -32.09 -15.48
N GLU A 1017 7.22 -33.03 -14.86
CA GLU A 1017 8.57 -32.80 -14.31
C GLU A 1017 9.57 -32.26 -15.34
N LYS A 1018 9.56 -32.82 -16.56
CA LYS A 1018 10.47 -32.38 -17.63
C LYS A 1018 10.12 -30.96 -18.06
N LEU A 1019 8.83 -30.65 -18.22
CA LEU A 1019 8.36 -29.32 -18.60
C LEU A 1019 8.70 -28.28 -17.53
N LEU A 1020 8.41 -28.58 -16.26
CA LEU A 1020 8.72 -27.72 -15.11
C LEU A 1020 10.23 -27.47 -14.97
N ALA A 1021 11.06 -28.48 -15.22
CA ALA A 1021 12.51 -28.33 -15.22
C ALA A 1021 13.01 -27.39 -16.33
N ARG A 1022 12.39 -27.42 -17.52
CA ARG A 1022 12.72 -26.48 -18.62
C ARG A 1022 12.30 -25.05 -18.29
N VAL A 1023 11.13 -24.88 -17.69
CA VAL A 1023 10.68 -23.56 -17.24
C VAL A 1023 11.65 -23.00 -16.20
N ALA A 1024 12.06 -23.81 -15.21
CA ALA A 1024 13.06 -23.41 -14.23
C ALA A 1024 14.41 -23.05 -14.87
N GLN A 1025 14.80 -23.75 -15.94
CA GLN A 1025 16.02 -23.43 -16.70
C GLN A 1025 15.95 -22.06 -17.40
N VAL A 1026 14.81 -21.71 -18.01
CA VAL A 1026 14.65 -20.46 -18.78
C VAL A 1026 14.33 -19.26 -17.88
N TYR A 1027 13.39 -19.43 -16.97
CA TYR A 1027 12.82 -18.35 -16.15
C TYR A 1027 13.38 -18.31 -14.74
N GLY A 1028 14.13 -19.31 -14.29
CA GLY A 1028 14.59 -19.38 -12.90
C GLY A 1028 13.45 -19.55 -11.89
N THR A 1029 12.23 -19.81 -12.35
CA THR A 1029 11.04 -20.03 -11.54
C THR A 1029 10.46 -21.42 -11.85
N ARG A 1030 9.86 -22.06 -10.84
CA ARG A 1030 9.18 -23.34 -11.01
C ARG A 1030 7.68 -23.13 -10.77
N PRO A 1031 6.83 -23.13 -11.82
CA PRO A 1031 5.39 -23.09 -11.64
C PRO A 1031 4.92 -24.39 -11.00
N HIS A 1032 3.83 -24.30 -10.25
CA HIS A 1032 3.15 -25.45 -9.67
C HIS A 1032 1.66 -25.17 -9.62
N CYS A 1033 0.85 -26.23 -9.59
CA CYS A 1033 -0.57 -26.09 -9.31
C CYS A 1033 -0.74 -25.96 -7.78
N PRO A 1034 -1.44 -24.94 -7.26
CA PRO A 1034 -1.69 -24.82 -5.82
C PRO A 1034 -2.38 -26.05 -5.23
N GLU A 1035 -3.20 -26.73 -6.03
CA GLU A 1035 -3.94 -27.95 -5.69
C GLU A 1035 -3.16 -29.25 -5.94
N GLY A 1036 -1.88 -29.18 -6.32
CA GLY A 1036 -1.06 -30.36 -6.59
C GLY A 1036 -1.39 -31.08 -7.91
N GLY A 1037 -2.11 -30.41 -8.81
CA GLY A 1037 -2.35 -30.89 -10.17
C GLY A 1037 -1.08 -30.92 -11.03
N ARG A 1038 -1.08 -31.77 -12.06
CA ARG A 1038 0.01 -31.90 -13.03
C ARG A 1038 -0.33 -31.17 -14.32
N TYR A 1039 0.67 -30.59 -14.97
CA TYR A 1039 0.51 -29.92 -16.26
C TYR A 1039 0.79 -30.86 -17.42
N THR A 1040 -0.03 -30.76 -18.46
CA THR A 1040 0.13 -31.50 -19.72
C THR A 1040 -0.09 -30.53 -20.88
N LEU A 1041 0.80 -30.57 -21.87
CA LEU A 1041 0.61 -29.82 -23.12
C LEU A 1041 -0.40 -30.53 -24.01
N THR A 1042 -1.19 -29.77 -24.77
CA THR A 1042 -2.05 -30.33 -25.80
C THR A 1042 -1.23 -31.04 -26.88
N PRO A 1043 -1.81 -31.99 -27.65
CA PRO A 1043 -1.06 -32.72 -28.68
C PRO A 1043 -0.41 -31.84 -29.76
N ASP A 1044 -0.97 -30.67 -30.03
CA ASP A 1044 -0.41 -29.67 -30.95
C ASP A 1044 0.68 -28.77 -30.31
N GLY A 1045 0.87 -28.88 -28.98
CA GLY A 1045 1.82 -28.08 -28.19
C GLY A 1045 1.42 -26.61 -28.02
N ARG A 1046 0.19 -26.24 -28.38
CA ARG A 1046 -0.23 -24.83 -28.42
C ARG A 1046 -0.93 -24.35 -27.15
N ASP A 1047 -1.53 -25.26 -26.39
CA ASP A 1047 -2.25 -24.99 -25.15
C ASP A 1047 -1.78 -25.94 -24.02
N CYS A 1048 -2.20 -25.67 -22.79
CA CYS A 1048 -1.87 -26.44 -21.60
C CYS A 1048 -3.13 -26.78 -20.80
N ALA A 1049 -3.12 -27.93 -20.14
CA ALA A 1049 -4.15 -28.35 -19.21
C ALA A 1049 -3.54 -28.76 -17.87
N CYS A 1050 -4.23 -28.42 -16.80
CA CYS A 1050 -3.98 -28.94 -15.46
C CYS A 1050 -4.91 -30.13 -15.18
N SER A 1051 -4.40 -31.18 -14.55
CA SER A 1051 -5.22 -32.35 -14.17
C SER A 1051 -6.34 -32.03 -13.17
N VAL A 1052 -6.27 -30.90 -12.46
CA VAL A 1052 -7.29 -30.44 -11.49
C VAL A 1052 -8.18 -29.35 -12.09
N HIS A 1053 -7.57 -28.39 -12.80
CA HIS A 1053 -8.25 -27.18 -13.26
C HIS A 1053 -8.62 -27.16 -14.75
N GLY A 1054 -8.36 -28.24 -15.47
CA GLY A 1054 -8.65 -28.35 -16.90
C GLY A 1054 -7.78 -27.42 -17.76
N SER A 1055 -8.26 -27.09 -18.95
CA SER A 1055 -7.62 -26.13 -19.87
C SER A 1055 -8.41 -24.82 -19.92
N ARG A 1056 -7.91 -23.82 -20.65
CA ARG A 1056 -8.68 -22.57 -20.84
C ARG A 1056 -9.99 -22.79 -21.60
N MET A 1057 -9.97 -23.70 -22.57
CA MET A 1057 -11.15 -24.03 -23.38
C MET A 1057 -12.09 -25.03 -22.70
N ASN A 1058 -11.62 -25.72 -21.66
CA ASN A 1058 -12.42 -26.63 -20.85
C ASN A 1058 -12.02 -26.49 -19.37
N PRO A 1059 -12.38 -25.37 -18.72
CA PRO A 1059 -11.94 -25.08 -17.35
C PRO A 1059 -12.71 -25.95 -16.35
N LEU A 1060 -11.99 -26.45 -15.35
CA LEU A 1060 -12.54 -27.17 -14.21
C LEU A 1060 -12.34 -26.37 -12.93
N GLN A 1061 -13.38 -26.32 -12.09
CA GLN A 1061 -13.37 -25.62 -10.82
C GLN A 1061 -13.72 -26.59 -9.69
N PRO A 1062 -12.78 -26.91 -8.78
CA PRO A 1062 -13.12 -27.56 -7.52
C PRO A 1062 -14.09 -26.69 -6.71
N ALA A 1063 -15.02 -27.32 -6.00
CA ALA A 1063 -15.96 -26.61 -5.11
C ALA A 1063 -15.25 -26.01 -3.87
N GLU A 1064 -14.11 -26.59 -3.50
CA GLU A 1064 -13.25 -26.13 -2.40
C GLU A 1064 -11.80 -26.62 -2.63
N PRO A 1065 -10.81 -26.03 -1.94
CA PRO A 1065 -9.44 -26.50 -2.00
C PRO A 1065 -9.31 -27.93 -1.51
N THR A 1066 -8.52 -28.73 -2.20
CA THR A 1066 -8.33 -30.16 -1.87
C THR A 1066 -7.68 -30.31 -0.50
N SER A 1067 -8.05 -31.35 0.25
CA SER A 1067 -7.46 -31.60 1.59
C SER A 1067 -5.95 -31.84 1.56
N ALA A 1068 -5.42 -32.26 0.41
CA ALA A 1068 -3.99 -32.45 0.19
C ALA A 1068 -3.26 -31.14 -0.16
N SER A 1069 -3.97 -30.13 -0.69
CA SER A 1069 -3.37 -28.83 -0.99
C SER A 1069 -2.98 -28.10 0.28
N ALA A 1070 -2.00 -27.22 0.16
CA ALA A 1070 -1.52 -26.50 1.31
C ALA A 1070 -2.49 -25.38 1.76
N SER A 1071 -3.30 -24.81 0.84
CA SER A 1071 -4.50 -24.03 1.16
C SER A 1071 -5.50 -24.84 2.01
N GLY A 1072 -5.81 -26.07 1.59
CA GLY A 1072 -6.68 -27.00 2.33
C GLY A 1072 -6.15 -27.34 3.71
N LYS A 1073 -4.85 -27.69 3.81
CA LYS A 1073 -4.16 -27.97 5.09
C LYS A 1073 -4.15 -26.76 6.01
N TRP A 1074 -3.86 -25.57 5.49
CA TRP A 1074 -3.85 -24.33 6.29
C TRP A 1074 -5.22 -24.04 6.88
N MET A 1075 -6.28 -24.06 6.07
CA MET A 1075 -7.64 -23.85 6.55
C MET A 1075 -8.09 -24.92 7.55
N ALA A 1076 -7.71 -26.18 7.34
CA ALA A 1076 -8.02 -27.26 8.27
C ALA A 1076 -7.35 -27.04 9.64
N ASN A 1077 -6.09 -26.58 9.63
CA ASN A 1077 -5.25 -26.44 10.82
C ASN A 1077 -5.41 -25.10 11.55
N LEU A 1078 -5.97 -24.07 10.93
CA LEU A 1078 -6.16 -22.77 11.58
C LEU A 1078 -7.19 -22.88 12.72
N SER A 1079 -6.78 -22.56 13.95
CA SER A 1079 -7.68 -22.52 15.11
C SER A 1079 -8.04 -21.11 15.56
N GLY A 1080 -7.31 -20.08 15.10
CA GLY A 1080 -7.59 -18.69 15.42
C GLY A 1080 -6.45 -17.76 15.05
N VAL A 1081 -6.74 -16.46 14.91
CA VAL A 1081 -5.71 -15.43 14.75
C VAL A 1081 -6.02 -14.28 15.70
N ILE A 1082 -5.01 -13.80 16.41
CA ILE A 1082 -5.05 -12.57 17.22
C ILE A 1082 -3.91 -11.68 16.75
N ALA A 1083 -4.21 -10.46 16.32
CA ALA A 1083 -3.19 -9.45 16.04
C ALA A 1083 -3.47 -8.22 16.90
N THR A 1084 -2.46 -7.71 17.59
CA THR A 1084 -2.57 -6.51 18.44
C THR A 1084 -1.58 -5.45 18.01
N LEU A 1085 -1.98 -4.19 18.14
CA LEU A 1085 -1.15 -3.02 17.93
C LEU A 1085 -1.10 -2.21 19.22
N THR A 1086 0.11 -1.84 19.62
CA THR A 1086 0.40 -1.09 20.84
C THR A 1086 1.24 0.13 20.51
N PHE A 1087 0.74 1.30 20.87
CA PHE A 1087 1.46 2.57 20.78
C PHE A 1087 2.15 2.81 22.12
N GLN A 1088 3.48 2.70 22.13
CA GLN A 1088 4.32 2.95 23.30
C GLN A 1088 5.07 4.29 23.11
N ASP A 1089 5.51 4.89 24.21
CA ASP A 1089 6.35 6.11 24.16
C ASP A 1089 7.61 5.90 23.31
N ASP A 1090 8.13 4.67 23.32
CA ASP A 1090 9.33 4.25 22.59
C ASP A 1090 9.04 3.71 21.16
N GLY A 1091 7.77 3.56 20.73
CA GLY A 1091 7.44 3.14 19.36
C GLY A 1091 6.18 2.30 19.16
N LEU A 1092 6.04 1.70 17.98
CA LEU A 1092 4.95 0.79 17.63
C LEU A 1092 5.34 -0.66 17.91
N HIS A 1093 4.52 -1.34 18.69
CA HIS A 1093 4.69 -2.76 18.99
C HIS A 1093 3.48 -3.55 18.49
N ALA A 1094 3.72 -4.48 17.55
CA ALA A 1094 2.72 -5.34 16.96
C ALA A 1094 2.95 -6.80 17.34
N VAL A 1095 1.90 -7.50 17.78
CA VAL A 1095 1.96 -8.93 18.12
C VAL A 1095 0.91 -9.68 17.33
N VAL A 1096 1.33 -10.65 16.53
CA VAL A 1096 0.46 -11.56 15.78
C VAL A 1096 0.63 -12.98 16.31
N ILE A 1097 -0.48 -13.61 16.68
CA ILE A 1097 -0.56 -14.98 17.17
C ILE A 1097 -1.51 -15.75 16.25
N SER A 1098 -1.01 -16.80 15.61
CA SER A 1098 -1.83 -17.76 14.87
C SER A 1098 -1.89 -19.06 15.66
N GLY A 1099 -3.09 -19.43 16.08
CA GLY A 1099 -3.37 -20.74 16.67
C GLY A 1099 -3.41 -21.84 15.61
N ARG A 1100 -2.92 -23.02 15.98
CA ARG A 1100 -2.95 -24.24 15.19
C ARG A 1100 -3.70 -25.33 15.94
N LYS A 1101 -4.56 -26.07 15.25
CA LYS A 1101 -5.13 -27.31 15.78
C LYS A 1101 -4.01 -28.32 15.96
N LYS A 1102 -4.09 -29.16 17.00
CA LYS A 1102 -3.18 -30.30 17.13
C LYS A 1102 -3.27 -31.15 15.86
N PRO A 1103 -2.13 -31.48 15.22
CA PRO A 1103 -2.11 -32.32 14.03
C PRO A 1103 -2.66 -33.73 14.31
#